data_AF-A0A519CJW7-F1
#
_entry.id   AF-A0A519CJW7-F1
#
_cell.length_a   1.000
_cell.length_b   1.000
_cell.length_c   1.000
_cell.angle_alpha   90.00
_cell.angle_beta   90.00
_cell.angle_gamma   90.00
#
_symmetry.space_group_name_H-M   'P 1'
#
loop_
_entity.id
_entity.type
_entity.pdbx_description
1 polymer ?
#
loop_
_entity_poly.entity_id
_entity_poly.type
_entity_poly.pdbx_seq_one_letter_code
_entity_poly.pdbx_strand_id
1 'polypeptide(L)'
;MTTIMLMAAFSPIAMSEKELENEIIVDRVAANNVKIGLLSPQTGPIAVYADGFEDAAAVAIAQLNEADPDNWAFELVVADSGCDGTVAATAAQSLIDAGVSGIAGAACSGATLGAIAVAKEAGIPMVSYASTSPAVTTADDSGYLWRVVPSDAMQAVALADLVEDSDAMNVGVLYMTNDYGSGLADNFDAEYNGDEDLCAKIGYDQDSTDFASTVESLAASDCDGVLLVSYATDGAAILEEMALQGVDMNLFGADGVADSAFFDSFSDSSAADDLVATKPSSAGESDASIAFATAYADAGGDASGIYTAETFDAVLIIGDSVMAANSSVGADVNTALATVGTDYEGASGTHTFDENGDVLGSGYEICEFFEEEMDCEWRWDMGVGLSYTGYVSSVTIGLLSPQTGPIAVYSSGFETAASVAVAMFDEMPDFDVELVVADSGCDGTVAATAAQSLIDAGVDVIVGAACSGATLGAIAVAKEAGVPMISYASTSPAITTADDNGHLFRVVPSDDLQARALADAVKASGYTSPAVIYMTNDYGSGLADFFNSSFDGEVCSMVGYDQDATDFASTVESVATAGCDSVVLISYATDGAAILEEMATQSLDIGLFGADGVADSAFGDAFSDITALDGLVATKPRSGGGDAEMAAMFAYAYAAAGGDEGGIYTAETFDATVAAIMLASALESGLPLNMAVGMLIAEPIEGASGTHAFDANGDVAGNGYDVCIFAADGALACEGTWISGALDATLVQKPEPVDHDDDDGHHDDDEVVVDEEKEAGGLPGFTSILAITAMMGAAMIAMRRD
;
A
#
# COMPACT_ATOMS: atom_id res chain seq x y z
N MET A 1 -70.14 18.95 -15.47
CA MET A 1 -68.70 19.27 -15.45
C MET A 1 -67.99 17.92 -15.48
N THR A 2 -68.09 17.12 -16.56
CA THR A 2 -67.61 17.29 -17.95
C THR A 2 -66.07 17.28 -17.96
N THR A 3 -65.32 16.28 -18.44
CA THR A 3 -65.54 14.99 -19.16
C THR A 3 -64.18 14.26 -19.11
N ILE A 4 -64.02 13.08 -18.49
CA ILE A 4 -64.16 11.69 -18.99
C ILE A 4 -63.22 11.29 -20.16
N MET A 5 -62.31 10.39 -19.78
CA MET A 5 -61.50 9.40 -20.50
C MET A 5 -62.31 8.53 -21.48
N LEU A 6 -61.75 8.17 -22.65
CA LEU A 6 -62.11 6.90 -23.32
C LEU A 6 -61.03 6.42 -24.30
N MET A 7 -60.45 5.25 -24.00
CA MET A 7 -59.79 4.36 -24.96
C MET A 7 -60.82 3.67 -25.87
N ALA A 8 -60.47 3.43 -27.13
CA ALA A 8 -60.90 2.23 -27.88
C ALA A 8 -60.00 1.97 -29.10
N ALA A 9 -59.67 0.70 -29.31
CA ALA A 9 -58.76 0.11 -30.28
C ALA A 9 -59.24 0.13 -31.76
N PHE A 10 -58.35 -0.16 -32.73
CA PHE A 10 -58.48 -1.20 -33.78
C PHE A 10 -57.25 -1.18 -34.74
N SER A 11 -56.81 -2.37 -35.19
CA SER A 11 -55.64 -2.68 -36.06
C SER A 11 -56.01 -2.66 -37.58
N PRO A 12 -55.15 -3.08 -38.54
CA PRO A 12 -54.14 -2.33 -39.28
C PRO A 12 -54.46 -2.21 -40.81
N ILE A 13 -53.78 -1.34 -41.55
CA ILE A 13 -53.75 -1.37 -43.03
C ILE A 13 -52.29 -1.34 -43.50
N ALA A 14 -51.88 -2.40 -44.20
CA ALA A 14 -50.65 -2.49 -44.94
C ALA A 14 -50.73 -1.63 -46.22
N MET A 15 -49.69 -0.83 -46.49
CA MET A 15 -49.37 -0.30 -47.80
C MET A 15 -47.87 -0.49 -48.07
N SER A 16 -47.56 -0.85 -49.31
CA SER A 16 -46.34 -1.51 -49.79
C SER A 16 -45.12 -0.60 -49.96
N GLU A 17 -43.94 -1.21 -49.79
CA GLU A 17 -42.53 -0.79 -49.98
C GLU A 17 -42.12 -0.01 -51.25
N LYS A 18 -43.02 0.60 -52.03
CA LYS A 18 -42.67 1.14 -53.37
C LYS A 18 -43.02 2.60 -53.67
N GLU A 19 -43.21 3.43 -52.65
CA GLU A 19 -43.41 4.88 -52.82
C GLU A 19 -42.52 5.77 -51.91
N LEU A 20 -41.46 5.22 -51.31
CA LEU A 20 -40.51 5.95 -50.44
C LEU A 20 -39.07 5.98 -50.98
N GLU A 21 -38.87 5.84 -52.30
CA GLU A 21 -37.59 6.11 -52.94
C GLU A 21 -37.69 7.43 -53.73
N ASN A 22 -37.57 8.54 -53.01
CA ASN A 22 -37.17 9.81 -53.61
C ASN A 22 -36.33 10.59 -52.59
N GLU A 23 -35.01 10.49 -52.76
CA GLU A 23 -33.94 11.35 -52.22
C GLU A 23 -34.16 11.96 -50.83
N ILE A 24 -33.76 11.24 -49.79
CA ILE A 24 -33.08 11.89 -48.66
C ILE A 24 -31.60 11.76 -48.97
N ILE A 25 -31.03 12.81 -49.57
CA ILE A 25 -29.59 13.06 -49.44
C ILE A 25 -29.41 13.43 -47.97
N VAL A 26 -28.93 12.48 -47.17
CA VAL A 26 -28.33 12.82 -45.87
C VAL A 26 -27.03 13.50 -46.23
N ASP A 27 -27.05 14.84 -46.26
CA ASP A 27 -25.85 15.63 -46.27
C ASP A 27 -25.10 15.24 -44.98
N ARG A 28 -24.06 14.40 -45.09
CA ARG A 28 -23.13 14.21 -43.98
C ARG A 28 -22.54 15.59 -43.74
N VAL A 29 -22.84 16.21 -42.60
CA VAL A 29 -22.11 17.39 -42.15
C VAL A 29 -20.64 16.98 -42.16
N ALA A 30 -19.80 17.69 -42.92
CA ALA A 30 -18.38 17.39 -42.96
C ALA A 30 -17.80 17.59 -41.56
N ALA A 31 -16.97 16.65 -41.10
CA ALA A 31 -16.26 16.76 -39.84
C ALA A 31 -15.53 18.12 -39.75
N ASN A 32 -15.53 18.73 -38.57
CA ASN A 32 -14.78 19.94 -38.31
C ASN A 32 -13.30 19.59 -38.38
N ASN A 33 -12.61 20.11 -39.40
CA ASN A 33 -11.17 19.94 -39.53
C ASN A 33 -10.48 20.95 -38.62
N VAL A 34 -9.79 20.45 -37.59
CA VAL A 34 -9.08 21.25 -36.60
C VAL A 34 -7.60 20.96 -36.71
N LYS A 35 -6.77 22.01 -36.67
CA LYS A 35 -5.33 21.88 -36.62
C LYS A 35 -4.83 22.30 -35.25
N ILE A 36 -3.97 21.49 -34.65
CA ILE A 36 -3.25 21.83 -33.42
C ILE A 36 -1.78 21.96 -33.79
N GLY A 37 -1.15 23.06 -33.39
CA GLY A 37 0.27 23.29 -33.61
C GLY A 37 1.10 22.63 -32.51
N LEU A 38 2.26 22.09 -32.85
CA LEU A 38 3.28 21.66 -31.89
C LEU A 38 4.60 22.41 -32.19
N LEU A 39 5.13 23.08 -31.18
CA LEU A 39 6.47 23.68 -31.22
C LEU A 39 7.51 22.69 -30.66
N SER A 40 7.89 21.72 -31.48
CA SER A 40 8.89 20.68 -31.15
C SER A 40 10.32 21.25 -31.28
N PRO A 41 11.27 20.93 -30.38
CA PRO A 41 12.66 21.37 -30.48
C PRO A 41 13.47 20.44 -31.40
N GLN A 42 13.09 20.34 -32.68
CA GLN A 42 13.74 19.45 -33.66
C GLN A 42 15.24 19.75 -33.87
N THR A 43 15.65 20.97 -33.55
CA THR A 43 17.05 21.37 -33.45
C THR A 43 17.34 22.05 -32.11
N GLY A 44 18.62 22.17 -31.77
CA GLY A 44 19.08 22.82 -30.54
C GLY A 44 19.51 21.81 -29.47
N PRO A 45 19.76 22.29 -28.24
CA PRO A 45 20.44 21.52 -27.19
C PRO A 45 19.62 20.38 -26.58
N ILE A 46 18.31 20.33 -26.83
CA ILE A 46 17.40 19.27 -26.37
C ILE A 46 16.76 18.47 -27.53
N ALA A 47 17.37 18.50 -28.72
CA ALA A 47 16.83 17.81 -29.90
C ALA A 47 16.71 16.29 -29.73
N VAL A 48 17.44 15.71 -28.76
CA VAL A 48 17.37 14.30 -28.39
C VAL A 48 15.98 13.89 -27.86
N TYR A 49 15.21 14.82 -27.28
CA TYR A 49 13.87 14.56 -26.76
C TYR A 49 12.73 14.82 -27.78
N ALA A 50 13.05 15.38 -28.95
CA ALA A 50 12.04 15.87 -29.90
C ALA A 50 11.14 14.75 -30.44
N ASP A 51 11.71 13.59 -30.75
CA ASP A 51 10.95 12.45 -31.29
C ASP A 51 9.90 11.96 -30.26
N GLY A 52 10.27 11.89 -28.98
CA GLY A 52 9.36 11.51 -27.90
C GLY A 52 8.15 12.46 -27.79
N PHE A 53 8.39 13.78 -27.85
CA PHE A 53 7.32 14.79 -27.84
C PHE A 53 6.40 14.68 -29.06
N GLU A 54 6.96 14.51 -30.26
CA GLU A 54 6.17 14.41 -31.49
C GLU A 54 5.29 13.14 -31.50
N ASP A 55 5.82 12.02 -31.02
CA ASP A 55 5.08 10.77 -30.92
C ASP A 55 3.97 10.85 -29.87
N ALA A 56 4.24 11.42 -28.68
CA ALA A 56 3.22 11.63 -27.65
C ALA A 56 2.08 12.56 -28.13
N ALA A 57 2.42 13.64 -28.84
CA ALA A 57 1.44 14.52 -29.49
C ALA A 57 0.62 13.79 -30.56
N ALA A 58 1.23 12.87 -31.31
CA ALA A 58 0.53 12.06 -32.30
C ALA A 58 -0.47 11.10 -31.65
N VAL A 59 -0.12 10.50 -30.50
CA VAL A 59 -1.03 9.67 -29.69
C VAL A 59 -2.23 10.50 -29.21
N ALA A 60 -2.02 11.73 -28.72
CA ALA A 60 -3.11 12.63 -28.34
C ALA A 60 -4.07 12.95 -29.51
N ILE A 61 -3.52 13.20 -30.70
CA ILE A 61 -4.34 13.44 -31.91
C ILE A 61 -5.12 12.20 -32.33
N ALA A 62 -4.53 11.01 -32.20
CA ALA A 62 -5.23 9.75 -32.46
C ALA A 62 -6.42 9.60 -31.50
N GLN A 63 -6.22 9.85 -30.21
CA GLN A 63 -7.27 9.79 -29.19
C GLN A 63 -8.40 10.80 -29.44
N LEU A 64 -8.09 12.05 -29.77
CA LEU A 64 -9.09 13.06 -30.13
C LEU A 64 -9.94 12.64 -31.34
N ASN A 65 -9.31 12.01 -32.33
CA ASN A 65 -10.00 11.52 -33.53
C ASN A 65 -10.85 10.27 -33.26
N GLU A 66 -10.47 9.44 -32.29
CA GLU A 66 -11.25 8.27 -31.89
C GLU A 66 -12.47 8.64 -31.03
N ALA A 67 -12.37 9.70 -30.24
CA ALA A 67 -13.44 10.15 -29.35
C ALA A 67 -14.75 10.51 -30.08
N ASP A 68 -14.67 11.18 -31.23
CA ASP A 68 -15.85 11.55 -32.03
C ASP A 68 -15.52 11.69 -33.54
N PRO A 69 -15.24 10.57 -34.23
CA PRO A 69 -14.77 10.55 -35.62
C PRO A 69 -15.81 11.02 -36.65
N ASP A 70 -17.09 11.07 -36.26
CA ASP A 70 -18.16 11.53 -37.15
C ASP A 70 -18.24 13.07 -37.20
N ASN A 71 -17.78 13.78 -36.16
CA ASN A 71 -17.89 15.23 -36.06
C ASN A 71 -16.54 15.98 -36.10
N TRP A 72 -15.43 15.30 -35.80
CA TRP A 72 -14.12 15.94 -35.67
C TRP A 72 -13.03 15.23 -36.46
N ALA A 73 -12.10 16.01 -37.00
CA ALA A 73 -10.88 15.55 -37.65
C ALA A 73 -9.73 16.47 -37.23
N PHE A 74 -8.91 16.01 -36.28
CA PHE A 74 -7.74 16.69 -35.76
C PHE A 74 -6.49 16.32 -36.56
N GLU A 75 -5.68 17.33 -36.89
CA GLU A 75 -4.39 17.23 -37.57
C GLU A 75 -3.32 17.94 -36.74
N LEU A 76 -2.19 17.26 -36.51
CA LEU A 76 -1.00 17.88 -35.90
C LEU A 76 -0.21 18.65 -36.97
N VAL A 77 0.18 19.88 -36.65
CA VAL A 77 1.13 20.66 -37.45
C VAL A 77 2.36 20.96 -36.61
N VAL A 78 3.47 20.31 -36.92
CA VAL A 78 4.73 20.45 -36.17
C VAL A 78 5.60 21.55 -36.80
N ALA A 79 6.22 22.39 -35.97
CA ALA A 79 7.24 23.35 -36.39
C ALA A 79 8.40 23.38 -35.40
N ASP A 80 9.62 23.44 -35.93
CA ASP A 80 10.85 23.49 -35.13
C ASP A 80 10.96 24.80 -34.34
N SER A 81 10.99 24.68 -33.01
CA SER A 81 11.24 25.81 -32.09
C SER A 81 12.71 26.14 -31.94
N GLY A 82 13.62 25.23 -32.28
CA GLY A 82 15.06 25.35 -32.13
C GLY A 82 15.56 25.55 -30.70
N CYS A 83 14.66 25.43 -29.70
CA CYS A 83 14.90 25.88 -28.32
C CYS A 83 15.36 27.37 -28.26
N ASP A 84 15.00 28.19 -29.25
CA ASP A 84 15.42 29.59 -29.37
C ASP A 84 14.22 30.52 -29.55
N GLY A 85 14.20 31.65 -28.85
CA GLY A 85 13.08 32.60 -28.87
C GLY A 85 12.77 33.19 -30.26
N THR A 86 13.79 33.42 -31.11
CA THR A 86 13.59 33.98 -32.44
C THR A 86 13.11 32.94 -33.44
N VAL A 87 13.67 31.74 -33.38
CA VAL A 87 13.24 30.58 -34.18
C VAL A 87 11.80 30.22 -33.81
N ALA A 88 11.49 30.08 -32.52
CA ALA A 88 10.17 29.76 -32.01
C ALA A 88 9.11 30.83 -32.38
N ALA A 89 9.45 32.12 -32.32
CA ALA A 89 8.55 33.19 -32.80
C ALA A 89 8.20 33.04 -34.30
N THR A 90 9.18 32.67 -35.12
CA THR A 90 8.99 32.44 -36.55
C THR A 90 8.18 31.17 -36.81
N ALA A 91 8.46 30.10 -36.05
CA ALA A 91 7.73 28.84 -36.10
C ALA A 91 6.27 29.03 -35.68
N ALA A 92 6.01 29.74 -34.58
CA ALA A 92 4.66 30.09 -34.14
C ALA A 92 3.89 30.86 -35.22
N GLN A 93 4.52 31.85 -35.87
CA GLN A 93 3.90 32.53 -37.01
C GLN A 93 3.54 31.57 -38.15
N SER A 94 4.38 30.58 -38.44
CA SER A 94 4.10 29.58 -39.47
C SER A 94 2.92 28.67 -39.10
N LEU A 95 2.76 28.31 -37.83
CA LEU A 95 1.61 27.55 -37.31
C LEU A 95 0.32 28.39 -37.40
N ILE A 96 0.39 29.65 -37.01
CA ILE A 96 -0.72 30.61 -37.15
C ILE A 96 -1.15 30.75 -38.62
N ASP A 97 -0.18 30.91 -39.53
CA ASP A 97 -0.43 31.00 -40.97
C ASP A 97 -1.02 29.68 -41.53
N ALA A 98 -0.70 28.54 -40.92
CA ALA A 98 -1.28 27.23 -41.25
C ALA A 98 -2.71 27.03 -40.71
N GLY A 99 -3.20 27.95 -39.88
CA GLY A 99 -4.56 28.00 -39.36
C GLY A 99 -4.81 27.10 -38.16
N VAL A 100 -3.84 26.95 -37.26
CA VAL A 100 -4.01 26.20 -36.01
C VAL A 100 -4.98 26.91 -35.06
N SER A 101 -5.72 26.12 -34.27
CA SER A 101 -6.67 26.61 -33.26
C SER A 101 -6.02 26.87 -31.90
N GLY A 102 -4.85 26.29 -31.67
CA GLY A 102 -4.03 26.41 -30.46
C GLY A 102 -2.65 25.80 -30.72
N ILE A 103 -1.67 26.13 -29.88
CA ILE A 103 -0.29 25.65 -30.02
C ILE A 103 0.13 24.96 -28.71
N ALA A 104 0.53 23.70 -28.79
CA ALA A 104 1.27 23.04 -27.73
C ALA A 104 2.75 23.45 -27.82
N GLY A 105 3.31 23.91 -26.71
CA GLY A 105 4.71 24.30 -26.60
C GLY A 105 4.96 25.78 -26.30
N ALA A 106 6.20 26.25 -26.38
CA ALA A 106 7.39 25.45 -26.72
C ALA A 106 7.91 24.66 -25.51
N ALA A 107 8.93 23.82 -25.74
CA ALA A 107 9.61 23.10 -24.67
C ALA A 107 10.48 24.04 -23.81
N CYS A 108 11.42 24.76 -24.44
CA CYS A 108 12.33 25.65 -23.73
C CYS A 108 11.68 26.97 -23.32
N SER A 109 11.94 27.44 -22.10
CA SER A 109 11.34 28.66 -21.55
C SER A 109 11.54 29.90 -22.42
N GLY A 110 12.75 30.14 -22.94
CA GLY A 110 13.02 31.26 -23.85
C GLY A 110 12.32 31.13 -25.22
N ALA A 111 12.15 29.90 -25.71
CA ALA A 111 11.39 29.61 -26.93
C ALA A 111 9.90 29.92 -26.72
N THR A 112 9.34 29.53 -25.57
CA THR A 112 7.95 29.83 -25.19
C THR A 112 7.71 31.33 -25.10
N LEU A 113 8.59 32.07 -24.43
CA LEU A 113 8.50 33.54 -24.32
C LEU A 113 8.59 34.24 -25.69
N GLY A 114 9.42 33.73 -26.60
CA GLY A 114 9.49 34.21 -27.97
C GLY A 114 8.22 33.94 -28.78
N ALA A 115 7.70 32.72 -28.70
CA ALA A 115 6.50 32.29 -29.42
C ALA A 115 5.22 32.98 -28.93
N ILE A 116 5.02 33.12 -27.62
CA ILE A 116 3.82 33.76 -27.06
C ILE A 116 3.68 35.22 -27.45
N ALA A 117 4.80 35.93 -27.63
CA ALA A 117 4.81 37.32 -28.09
C ALA A 117 4.16 37.47 -29.48
N VAL A 118 4.16 36.41 -30.30
CA VAL A 118 3.51 36.35 -31.61
C VAL A 118 2.10 35.77 -31.50
N ALA A 119 1.92 34.67 -30.77
CA ALA A 119 0.64 33.97 -30.67
C ALA A 119 -0.47 34.81 -30.03
N LYS A 120 -0.14 35.56 -28.96
CA LYS A 120 -1.10 36.43 -28.27
C LYS A 120 -1.69 37.53 -29.17
N GLU A 121 -0.87 38.10 -30.06
CA GLU A 121 -1.32 39.14 -31.00
C GLU A 121 -2.25 38.57 -32.09
N ALA A 122 -2.12 37.27 -32.39
CA ALA A 122 -3.02 36.53 -33.27
C ALA A 122 -4.26 35.99 -32.55
N GLY A 123 -4.34 36.11 -31.22
CA GLY A 123 -5.41 35.54 -30.40
C GLY A 123 -5.41 34.01 -30.37
N ILE A 124 -4.24 33.38 -30.56
CA ILE A 124 -4.07 31.92 -30.52
C ILE A 124 -3.46 31.55 -29.16
N PRO A 125 -4.15 30.72 -28.34
CA PRO A 125 -3.60 30.30 -27.06
C PRO A 125 -2.47 29.28 -27.22
N MET A 126 -1.57 29.27 -26.24
CA MET A 126 -0.48 28.32 -26.09
C MET A 126 -0.62 27.53 -24.80
N VAL A 127 -0.36 26.22 -24.86
CA VAL A 127 -0.20 25.37 -23.67
C VAL A 127 1.21 24.78 -23.69
N SER A 128 2.09 25.27 -22.83
CA SER A 128 3.44 24.72 -22.71
C SER A 128 3.42 23.39 -21.97
N TYR A 129 4.19 22.43 -22.50
CA TYR A 129 4.33 21.09 -21.96
C TYR A 129 5.66 20.86 -21.22
N ALA A 130 6.59 21.83 -21.22
CA ALA A 130 7.92 21.65 -20.63
C ALA A 130 8.63 22.97 -20.19
N SER A 131 8.01 24.14 -20.33
CA SER A 131 8.65 25.40 -19.91
C SER A 131 8.42 25.70 -18.42
N THR A 132 9.45 25.47 -17.62
CA THR A 132 9.38 25.50 -16.14
C THR A 132 9.76 26.85 -15.52
N SER A 133 10.47 27.73 -16.26
CA SER A 133 10.99 29.01 -15.73
C SER A 133 9.89 29.87 -15.09
N PRO A 134 10.15 30.53 -13.94
CA PRO A 134 9.18 31.45 -13.33
C PRO A 134 8.92 32.69 -14.19
N ALA A 135 9.77 32.96 -15.18
CA ALA A 135 9.54 34.00 -16.17
C ALA A 135 8.28 33.73 -17.01
N VAL A 136 7.86 32.46 -17.14
CA VAL A 136 6.61 32.06 -17.80
C VAL A 136 5.39 32.55 -17.01
N THR A 137 5.37 32.32 -15.69
CA THR A 137 4.30 32.78 -14.78
C THR A 137 4.05 34.29 -14.87
N THR A 138 5.11 35.07 -15.11
CA THR A 138 5.05 36.54 -15.12
C THR A 138 5.13 37.14 -16.52
N ALA A 139 5.02 36.32 -17.56
CA ALA A 139 5.08 36.76 -18.94
C ALA A 139 3.95 37.77 -19.23
N ASP A 140 4.27 38.79 -20.02
CA ASP A 140 3.21 39.58 -20.66
C ASP A 140 2.66 38.73 -21.81
N ASP A 141 1.66 37.92 -21.53
CA ASP A 141 1.03 36.97 -22.44
C ASP A 141 -0.41 37.38 -22.80
N SER A 142 -0.97 38.37 -22.08
CA SER A 142 -2.39 38.77 -22.17
C SER A 142 -3.38 37.64 -21.83
N GLY A 143 -2.97 36.68 -21.00
CA GLY A 143 -3.76 35.52 -20.58
C GLY A 143 -3.96 34.48 -21.68
N TYR A 144 -2.98 34.34 -22.58
CA TYR A 144 -2.99 33.37 -23.70
C TYR A 144 -1.97 32.24 -23.51
N LEU A 145 -1.20 32.24 -22.43
CA LEU A 145 -0.24 31.20 -22.11
C LEU A 145 -0.71 30.40 -20.90
N TRP A 146 -0.68 29.09 -21.06
CA TRP A 146 -1.00 28.10 -20.04
C TRP A 146 0.16 27.11 -19.99
N ARG A 147 0.35 26.40 -18.87
CA ARG A 147 1.31 25.28 -18.82
C ARG A 147 0.83 24.14 -17.94
N VAL A 148 1.13 22.92 -18.38
CA VAL A 148 0.78 21.67 -17.67
C VAL A 148 1.97 21.09 -16.89
N VAL A 149 3.03 21.88 -16.74
CA VAL A 149 4.22 21.56 -15.93
C VAL A 149 4.33 22.51 -14.74
N PRO A 150 4.83 22.03 -13.58
CA PRO A 150 5.10 22.88 -12.43
C PRO A 150 6.23 23.88 -12.69
N SER A 151 6.30 24.92 -11.86
CA SER A 151 7.36 25.93 -11.96
C SER A 151 8.68 25.47 -11.34
N ASP A 152 9.79 25.96 -11.90
CA ASP A 152 11.13 25.92 -11.30
C ASP A 152 11.19 26.53 -9.89
N ALA A 153 10.25 27.42 -9.53
CA ALA A 153 10.15 27.94 -8.16
C ALA A 153 9.84 26.82 -7.15
N MET A 154 9.10 25.78 -7.57
CA MET A 154 8.86 24.59 -6.76
C MET A 154 10.03 23.61 -6.87
N GLN A 155 10.56 23.40 -8.08
CA GLN A 155 11.71 22.51 -8.29
C GLN A 155 12.93 22.95 -7.47
N ALA A 156 13.15 24.25 -7.32
CA ALA A 156 14.22 24.79 -6.49
C ALA A 156 14.12 24.34 -5.03
N VAL A 157 12.90 24.18 -4.50
CA VAL A 157 12.68 23.65 -3.13
C VAL A 157 13.00 22.16 -3.09
N ALA A 158 12.52 21.39 -4.06
CA ALA A 158 12.82 19.95 -4.15
C ALA A 158 14.33 19.69 -4.29
N LEU A 159 15.02 20.49 -5.11
CA LEU A 159 16.47 20.44 -5.27
C LEU A 159 17.22 20.84 -4.00
N ALA A 160 16.73 21.85 -3.26
CA ALA A 160 17.34 22.24 -1.99
C ALA A 160 17.23 21.10 -0.97
N ASP A 161 16.05 20.50 -0.82
CA ASP A 161 15.83 19.35 0.06
C ASP A 161 16.68 18.13 -0.37
N LEU A 162 16.78 17.85 -1.68
CA LEU A 162 17.64 16.79 -2.23
C LEU A 162 19.11 17.00 -1.86
N VAL A 163 19.62 18.22 -2.05
CA VAL A 163 21.02 18.53 -1.73
C VAL A 163 21.28 18.47 -0.23
N GLU A 164 20.34 18.95 0.60
CA GLU A 164 20.45 18.90 2.06
C GLU A 164 20.41 17.48 2.63
N ASP A 165 19.73 16.53 1.97
CA ASP A 165 19.71 15.11 2.36
C ASP A 165 20.95 14.32 1.87
N SER A 166 21.73 14.90 0.95
CA SER A 166 22.91 14.27 0.38
C SER A 166 24.17 14.37 1.28
N ASP A 167 25.23 13.65 0.90
CA ASP A 167 26.56 13.77 1.51
C ASP A 167 27.33 15.05 1.11
N ALA A 168 26.75 15.91 0.25
CA ALA A 168 27.39 17.13 -0.20
C ALA A 168 27.34 18.23 0.88
N MET A 169 28.49 18.84 1.19
CA MET A 169 28.62 19.85 2.25
C MET A 169 28.84 21.25 1.68
N ASN A 170 29.38 21.35 0.47
CA ASN A 170 29.72 22.59 -0.23
C ASN A 170 29.29 22.49 -1.69
N VAL A 171 28.09 22.95 -1.98
CA VAL A 171 27.50 22.82 -3.32
C VAL A 171 27.64 24.08 -4.15
N GLY A 172 28.07 23.90 -5.40
CA GLY A 172 28.11 24.92 -6.41
C GLY A 172 26.97 24.77 -7.41
N VAL A 173 26.67 25.83 -8.15
CA VAL A 173 25.70 25.80 -9.26
C VAL A 173 26.42 26.14 -10.55
N LEU A 174 26.28 25.27 -11.56
CA LEU A 174 26.72 25.50 -12.93
C LEU A 174 25.47 25.60 -13.81
N TYR A 175 25.25 26.76 -14.42
CA TYR A 175 23.99 27.05 -15.09
C TYR A 175 24.15 27.69 -16.47
N MET A 176 23.22 27.37 -17.37
CA MET A 176 23.12 28.03 -18.67
C MET A 176 22.60 29.47 -18.51
N THR A 177 23.23 30.43 -19.19
CA THR A 177 22.82 31.84 -19.16
C THR A 177 21.66 32.10 -20.13
N ASN A 178 20.48 31.57 -19.81
CA ASN A 178 19.21 31.82 -20.52
C ASN A 178 18.02 31.89 -19.53
N ASP A 179 16.79 32.04 -20.05
CA ASP A 179 15.58 32.19 -19.21
C ASP A 179 15.30 30.97 -18.30
N TYR A 180 15.71 29.76 -18.70
CA TYR A 180 15.60 28.54 -17.90
C TYR A 180 16.71 28.48 -16.85
N GLY A 181 17.96 28.38 -17.30
CA GLY A 181 19.10 28.11 -16.42
C GLY A 181 19.36 29.23 -15.42
N SER A 182 19.22 30.49 -15.82
CA SER A 182 19.38 31.61 -14.88
C SER A 182 18.21 31.70 -13.91
N GLY A 183 16.99 31.38 -14.35
CA GLY A 183 15.78 31.42 -13.51
C GLY A 183 15.84 30.38 -12.40
N LEU A 184 16.11 29.12 -12.75
CA LEU A 184 16.20 28.03 -11.77
C LEU A 184 17.43 28.20 -10.86
N ALA A 185 18.59 28.63 -11.38
CA ALA A 185 19.77 28.90 -10.56
C ALA A 185 19.56 30.06 -9.56
N ASP A 186 18.75 31.06 -9.90
CA ASP A 186 18.40 32.15 -8.97
C ASP A 186 17.40 31.72 -7.91
N ASN A 187 16.43 30.85 -8.25
CA ASN A 187 15.52 30.30 -7.25
C ASN A 187 16.24 29.33 -6.30
N PHE A 188 17.06 28.42 -6.82
CA PHE A 188 17.80 27.47 -5.99
C PHE A 188 18.72 28.21 -5.01
N ASP A 189 19.47 29.23 -5.47
CA ASP A 189 20.29 30.09 -4.60
C ASP A 189 19.46 30.85 -3.55
N ALA A 190 18.17 31.09 -3.80
CA ALA A 190 17.27 31.71 -2.82
C ALA A 190 16.66 30.72 -1.83
N GLU A 191 16.43 29.47 -2.23
CA GLU A 191 15.81 28.43 -1.42
C GLU A 191 16.83 27.58 -0.63
N TYR A 192 18.06 27.43 -1.14
CA TYR A 192 19.11 26.66 -0.49
C TYR A 192 19.50 27.28 0.86
N ASN A 193 19.29 26.53 1.95
CA ASN A 193 19.54 26.98 3.33
C ASN A 193 20.62 26.14 4.03
N GLY A 194 21.60 25.64 3.26
CA GLY A 194 22.74 24.90 3.79
C GLY A 194 23.54 25.68 4.86
N ASP A 195 24.41 24.96 5.57
CA ASP A 195 25.25 25.53 6.64
C ASP A 195 26.20 26.65 6.13
N GLU A 196 26.50 26.66 4.82
CA GLU A 196 27.32 27.66 4.12
C GLU A 196 26.64 28.17 2.83
N ASP A 197 26.99 29.39 2.39
CA ASP A 197 26.57 29.91 1.07
C ASP A 197 27.14 29.00 -0.06
N LEU A 198 26.53 29.03 -1.26
CA LEU A 198 27.04 28.31 -2.43
C LEU A 198 28.55 28.57 -2.65
N CYS A 199 29.36 27.50 -2.74
CA CYS A 199 30.81 27.61 -2.96
C CYS A 199 31.13 28.24 -4.34
N ALA A 200 30.23 28.06 -5.32
CA ALA A 200 30.30 28.71 -6.62
C ALA A 200 28.91 28.88 -7.26
N LYS A 201 28.79 29.90 -8.10
CA LYS A 201 27.67 30.08 -9.04
C LYS A 201 28.23 30.54 -10.38
N ILE A 202 28.33 29.62 -11.33
CA ILE A 202 29.08 29.77 -12.59
C ILE A 202 28.12 29.67 -13.77
N GLY A 203 27.93 30.79 -14.47
CA GLY A 203 27.16 30.83 -15.71
C GLY A 203 28.02 30.51 -16.93
N TYR A 204 27.47 29.76 -17.89
CA TYR A 204 28.04 29.60 -19.22
C TYR A 204 27.06 30.08 -20.31
N ASP A 205 27.60 30.43 -21.49
CA ASP A 205 26.81 30.91 -22.62
C ASP A 205 26.09 29.73 -23.31
N GLN A 206 24.80 29.86 -23.62
CA GLN A 206 24.01 28.79 -24.25
C GLN A 206 24.51 28.36 -25.65
N ASP A 207 25.33 29.19 -26.32
CA ASP A 207 25.94 28.86 -27.60
C ASP A 207 27.36 28.27 -27.43
N SER A 208 27.78 27.99 -26.19
CA SER A 208 29.08 27.40 -25.88
C SER A 208 29.19 25.97 -26.40
N THR A 209 30.39 25.60 -26.84
CA THR A 209 30.71 24.24 -27.32
C THR A 209 32.03 23.72 -26.73
N ASP A 210 32.62 24.49 -25.81
CA ASP A 210 33.88 24.19 -25.14
C ASP A 210 33.71 24.60 -23.66
N PHE A 211 33.73 23.62 -22.77
CA PHE A 211 33.44 23.79 -21.35
C PHE A 211 34.71 23.71 -20.47
N ALA A 212 35.89 23.56 -21.08
CA ALA A 212 37.13 23.33 -20.34
C ALA A 212 37.40 24.41 -19.29
N SER A 213 37.24 25.70 -19.63
CA SER A 213 37.44 26.81 -18.68
C SER A 213 36.35 26.92 -17.62
N THR A 214 35.13 26.45 -17.92
CA THR A 214 34.01 26.43 -16.97
C THR A 214 34.27 25.38 -15.91
N VAL A 215 34.66 24.16 -16.34
CA VAL A 215 35.06 23.07 -15.45
C VAL A 215 36.32 23.43 -14.65
N GLU A 216 37.32 24.07 -15.26
CA GLU A 216 38.51 24.57 -14.54
C GLU A 216 38.14 25.56 -13.41
N SER A 217 37.09 26.37 -13.63
CA SER A 217 36.61 27.33 -12.64
C SER A 217 35.87 26.64 -11.49
N LEU A 218 35.07 25.62 -11.80
CA LEU A 218 34.38 24.79 -10.80
C LEU A 218 35.37 23.97 -9.97
N ALA A 219 36.40 23.38 -10.60
CA ALA A 219 37.45 22.65 -9.91
C ALA A 219 38.26 23.53 -8.93
N ALA A 220 38.26 24.85 -9.13
CA ALA A 220 38.99 25.81 -8.33
C ALA A 220 38.17 26.42 -7.17
N SER A 221 36.87 26.08 -7.03
CA SER A 221 35.96 26.69 -6.05
C SER A 221 35.81 25.91 -4.74
N ASP A 222 36.62 24.89 -4.50
CA ASP A 222 36.58 24.05 -3.28
C ASP A 222 35.17 23.43 -3.01
N CYS A 223 34.37 23.23 -4.07
CA CYS A 223 33.08 22.55 -3.99
C CYS A 223 33.26 21.03 -3.86
N ASP A 224 32.33 20.35 -3.18
CA ASP A 224 32.22 18.89 -3.15
C ASP A 224 30.96 18.35 -3.83
N GLY A 225 30.02 19.24 -4.20
CA GLY A 225 28.90 18.93 -5.08
C GLY A 225 28.63 20.03 -6.11
N VAL A 226 27.96 19.67 -7.20
CA VAL A 226 27.50 20.63 -8.22
C VAL A 226 26.08 20.34 -8.68
N LEU A 227 25.22 21.35 -8.61
CA LEU A 227 23.94 21.37 -9.31
C LEU A 227 24.15 21.88 -10.74
N LEU A 228 23.87 21.00 -11.69
CA LEU A 228 23.90 21.26 -13.12
C LEU A 228 22.52 21.69 -13.60
N VAL A 229 22.39 22.98 -13.93
CA VAL A 229 21.19 23.54 -14.58
C VAL A 229 21.50 23.75 -16.06
N SER A 230 21.42 22.65 -16.80
CA SER A 230 21.85 22.55 -18.20
C SER A 230 20.82 21.77 -19.03
N TYR A 231 20.99 21.80 -20.34
CA TYR A 231 20.26 20.95 -21.28
C TYR A 231 21.12 19.79 -21.76
N ALA A 232 20.48 18.69 -22.15
CA ALA A 232 21.09 17.42 -22.54
C ALA A 232 22.43 17.52 -23.29
N THR A 233 22.49 18.24 -24.42
CA THR A 233 23.74 18.33 -25.21
C THR A 233 24.89 18.98 -24.43
N ASP A 234 24.61 20.06 -23.72
CA ASP A 234 25.62 20.82 -22.99
C ASP A 234 25.97 20.13 -21.67
N GLY A 235 24.97 19.53 -21.00
CA GLY A 235 25.15 18.78 -19.76
C GLY A 235 26.07 17.59 -19.96
N ALA A 236 25.85 16.82 -21.02
CA ALA A 236 26.73 15.71 -21.38
C ALA A 236 28.17 16.18 -21.61
N ALA A 237 28.37 17.24 -22.40
CA ALA A 237 29.69 17.79 -22.67
C ALA A 237 30.39 18.36 -21.42
N ILE A 238 29.64 18.92 -20.47
CA ILE A 238 30.16 19.40 -19.18
C ILE A 238 30.61 18.22 -18.32
N LEU A 239 29.79 17.17 -18.20
CA LEU A 239 30.10 15.98 -17.41
C LEU A 239 31.30 15.21 -17.99
N GLU A 240 31.39 15.07 -19.32
CA GLU A 240 32.56 14.50 -19.98
C GLU A 240 33.83 15.33 -19.75
N GLU A 241 33.72 16.66 -19.77
CA GLU A 241 34.85 17.54 -19.48
C GLU A 241 35.27 17.47 -18.01
N MET A 242 34.33 17.32 -17.07
CA MET A 242 34.60 17.05 -15.66
C MET A 242 35.38 15.73 -15.50
N ALA A 243 34.90 14.65 -16.12
CA ALA A 243 35.57 13.36 -16.13
C ALA A 243 36.98 13.45 -16.76
N LEU A 244 37.13 14.19 -17.86
CA LEU A 244 38.41 14.40 -18.55
C LEU A 244 39.43 15.13 -17.66
N GLN A 245 38.98 16.11 -16.88
CA GLN A 245 39.83 16.88 -15.96
C GLN A 245 40.04 16.18 -14.61
N GLY A 246 39.33 15.08 -14.35
CA GLY A 246 39.37 14.37 -13.07
C GLY A 246 38.75 15.16 -11.93
N VAL A 247 37.67 15.90 -12.23
CA VAL A 247 36.83 16.58 -11.25
C VAL A 247 35.83 15.56 -10.72
N ASP A 248 35.90 15.28 -9.42
CA ASP A 248 35.13 14.26 -8.72
C ASP A 248 34.31 14.97 -7.62
N MET A 249 32.99 15.00 -7.78
CA MET A 249 32.02 15.78 -6.98
C MET A 249 30.68 15.04 -6.99
N ASN A 250 29.85 15.26 -5.97
CA ASN A 250 28.44 14.83 -6.00
C ASN A 250 27.71 15.59 -7.12
N LEU A 251 27.00 14.86 -7.98
CA LEU A 251 26.38 15.41 -9.18
C LEU A 251 24.87 15.53 -8.99
N PHE A 252 24.34 16.75 -9.10
CA PHE A 252 22.90 17.00 -9.07
C PHE A 252 22.43 17.59 -10.39
N GLY A 253 21.23 17.23 -10.83
CA GLY A 253 20.62 17.66 -12.09
C GLY A 253 19.22 18.22 -11.90
N ALA A 254 18.85 19.15 -12.79
CA ALA A 254 17.46 19.56 -12.97
C ALA A 254 16.78 18.76 -14.09
N ASP A 255 15.54 19.12 -14.39
CA ASP A 255 14.68 18.52 -15.41
C ASP A 255 15.31 18.46 -16.81
N GLY A 256 16.20 19.41 -17.15
CA GLY A 256 16.85 19.49 -18.46
C GLY A 256 17.81 18.35 -18.80
N VAL A 257 18.13 17.49 -17.82
CA VAL A 257 18.96 16.28 -17.97
C VAL A 257 18.27 15.00 -17.47
N ALA A 258 17.03 15.09 -16.96
CA ALA A 258 16.36 14.02 -16.24
C ALA A 258 15.54 13.09 -17.17
N ASP A 259 16.23 12.45 -18.12
CA ASP A 259 15.63 11.53 -19.10
C ASP A 259 16.65 10.46 -19.53
N SER A 260 16.21 9.23 -19.80
CA SER A 260 17.10 8.15 -20.25
C SER A 260 17.76 8.43 -21.61
N ALA A 261 17.11 9.14 -22.52
CA ALA A 261 17.71 9.59 -23.77
C ALA A 261 18.81 10.65 -23.55
N PHE A 262 19.04 11.13 -22.33
CA PHE A 262 20.22 11.93 -22.00
C PHE A 262 21.52 11.17 -22.34
N PHE A 263 21.56 9.85 -22.16
CA PHE A 263 22.72 9.01 -22.49
C PHE A 263 23.13 9.12 -23.97
N ASP A 264 22.18 9.37 -24.89
CA ASP A 264 22.46 9.53 -26.33
C ASP A 264 23.25 10.81 -26.65
N SER A 265 23.36 11.74 -25.70
CA SER A 265 24.13 12.98 -25.84
C SER A 265 25.62 12.80 -25.53
N PHE A 266 26.03 11.66 -24.95
CA PHE A 266 27.40 11.39 -24.54
C PHE A 266 28.21 10.68 -25.65
N SER A 267 29.52 10.92 -25.66
CA SER A 267 30.49 10.05 -26.31
C SER A 267 30.98 8.91 -25.40
N ASP A 268 30.95 9.13 -24.09
CA ASP A 268 31.14 8.15 -23.01
C ASP A 268 30.09 8.38 -21.90
N SER A 269 29.04 7.56 -21.91
CA SER A 269 27.87 7.62 -21.01
C SER A 269 28.21 7.44 -19.53
N SER A 270 29.36 6.81 -19.21
CA SER A 270 29.82 6.65 -17.81
C SER A 270 30.11 7.98 -17.12
N ALA A 271 30.22 9.09 -17.86
CA ALA A 271 30.34 10.41 -17.27
C ALA A 271 29.04 10.89 -16.57
N ALA A 272 27.92 10.22 -16.79
CA ALA A 272 26.66 10.46 -16.11
C ALA A 272 26.45 9.61 -14.85
N ASP A 273 27.32 8.62 -14.59
CA ASP A 273 27.20 7.77 -13.40
C ASP A 273 27.18 8.64 -12.12
N ASP A 274 26.35 8.27 -11.16
CA ASP A 274 26.11 8.96 -9.88
C ASP A 274 25.43 10.35 -10.01
N LEU A 275 24.93 10.73 -11.19
CA LEU A 275 24.08 11.91 -11.33
C LEU A 275 22.71 11.65 -10.70
N VAL A 276 22.27 12.54 -9.82
CA VAL A 276 20.90 12.53 -9.27
C VAL A 276 20.13 13.74 -9.77
N ALA A 277 19.08 13.53 -10.55
CA ALA A 277 18.31 14.59 -11.19
C ALA A 277 16.85 14.66 -10.74
N THR A 278 16.25 15.83 -10.79
CA THR A 278 14.82 16.04 -10.48
C THR A 278 13.98 16.10 -11.74
N LYS A 279 12.87 15.37 -11.76
CA LYS A 279 11.89 15.30 -12.85
C LYS A 279 10.48 15.55 -12.30
N PRO A 280 9.61 16.34 -12.95
CA PRO A 280 8.22 16.47 -12.50
C PRO A 280 7.54 15.10 -12.39
N SER A 281 6.88 14.83 -11.27
CA SER A 281 6.21 13.55 -11.06
C SER A 281 4.77 13.58 -11.56
N SER A 282 4.30 12.43 -12.04
CA SER A 282 2.88 12.21 -12.31
C SER A 282 2.11 12.05 -10.98
N ALA A 283 0.80 12.30 -10.95
CA ALA A 283 -0.02 12.07 -9.74
C ALA A 283 -0.14 10.58 -9.31
N GLY A 284 0.59 9.67 -9.95
CA GLY A 284 0.44 8.22 -9.84
C GLY A 284 -0.37 7.61 -10.98
N GLU A 285 -0.64 6.31 -10.87
CA GLU A 285 -1.47 5.61 -11.84
C GLU A 285 -2.92 6.13 -11.82
N SER A 286 -3.43 6.46 -13.00
CA SER A 286 -4.80 6.88 -13.26
C SER A 286 -5.29 6.21 -14.54
N ASP A 287 -6.60 6.19 -14.76
CA ASP A 287 -7.15 5.66 -16.02
C ASP A 287 -6.54 6.39 -17.24
N ALA A 288 -6.24 7.68 -17.11
CA ALA A 288 -5.64 8.50 -18.17
C ALA A 288 -4.16 8.15 -18.39
N SER A 289 -3.37 7.99 -17.32
CA SER A 289 -1.95 7.64 -17.44
C SER A 289 -1.74 6.21 -17.94
N ILE A 290 -2.57 5.26 -17.51
CA ILE A 290 -2.57 3.87 -18.02
C ILE A 290 -2.96 3.84 -19.50
N ALA A 291 -4.00 4.59 -19.89
CA ALA A 291 -4.43 4.66 -21.29
C ALA A 291 -3.35 5.25 -22.19
N PHE A 292 -2.72 6.35 -21.75
CA PHE A 292 -1.60 6.97 -22.46
C PHE A 292 -0.42 6.01 -22.56
N ALA A 293 0.06 5.45 -21.44
CA ALA A 293 1.21 4.55 -21.43
C ALA A 293 1.00 3.34 -22.35
N THR A 294 -0.21 2.77 -22.34
CA THR A 294 -0.57 1.66 -23.25
C THR A 294 -0.53 2.10 -24.71
N ALA A 295 -1.20 3.20 -25.05
CA ALA A 295 -1.28 3.68 -26.43
C ALA A 295 0.09 4.13 -26.96
N TYR A 296 0.92 4.71 -26.10
CA TYR A 296 2.25 5.17 -26.44
C TYR A 296 3.23 4.01 -26.63
N ALA A 297 3.17 2.99 -25.75
CA ALA A 297 3.91 1.75 -25.92
C ALA A 297 3.51 1.00 -27.22
N ASP A 298 2.21 0.96 -27.55
CA ASP A 298 1.72 0.39 -28.83
C ASP A 298 2.24 1.16 -30.06
N ALA A 299 2.51 2.46 -29.91
CA ALA A 299 3.15 3.29 -30.92
C ALA A 299 4.69 3.15 -30.96
N GLY A 300 5.27 2.42 -30.00
CA GLY A 300 6.71 2.19 -29.87
C GLY A 300 7.46 3.24 -29.03
N GLY A 301 6.73 4.08 -28.29
CA GLY A 301 7.29 5.07 -27.38
C GLY A 301 7.46 4.55 -25.95
N ASP A 302 8.11 5.38 -25.12
CA ASP A 302 8.39 5.12 -23.71
C ASP A 302 7.79 6.23 -22.85
N ALA A 303 6.75 5.89 -22.07
CA ALA A 303 6.03 6.83 -21.23
C ALA A 303 6.83 7.31 -20.01
N SER A 304 7.98 6.69 -19.72
CA SER A 304 8.89 7.15 -18.67
C SER A 304 9.69 8.39 -19.06
N GLY A 305 9.74 8.72 -20.36
CA GLY A 305 10.46 9.87 -20.88
C GLY A 305 9.93 11.21 -20.35
N ILE A 306 10.84 12.13 -20.08
CA ILE A 306 10.59 13.49 -19.60
C ILE A 306 9.55 14.18 -20.51
N TYR A 307 8.56 14.85 -19.93
CA TYR A 307 7.54 15.65 -20.63
C TYR A 307 6.70 14.96 -21.71
N THR A 308 6.76 13.63 -21.86
CA THR A 308 5.96 12.92 -22.87
C THR A 308 4.47 12.93 -22.51
N ALA A 309 4.14 12.64 -21.25
CA ALA A 309 2.77 12.70 -20.74
C ALA A 309 2.20 14.12 -20.75
N GLU A 310 3.01 15.13 -20.44
CA GLU A 310 2.66 16.54 -20.49
C GLU A 310 2.45 17.03 -21.92
N THR A 311 3.23 16.52 -22.88
CA THR A 311 3.02 16.83 -24.30
C THR A 311 1.68 16.27 -24.78
N PHE A 312 1.37 15.04 -24.38
CA PHE A 312 0.08 14.41 -24.64
C PHE A 312 -1.08 15.23 -24.04
N ASP A 313 -0.97 15.62 -22.77
CA ASP A 313 -1.99 16.42 -22.07
C ASP A 313 -2.18 17.80 -22.69
N ALA A 314 -1.09 18.48 -23.05
CA ALA A 314 -1.16 19.80 -23.68
C ALA A 314 -1.90 19.77 -25.03
N VAL A 315 -1.73 18.70 -25.81
CA VAL A 315 -2.45 18.55 -27.08
C VAL A 315 -3.92 18.18 -26.84
N LEU A 316 -4.20 17.26 -25.91
CA LEU A 316 -5.57 16.87 -25.57
C LEU A 316 -6.38 18.06 -25.04
N ILE A 317 -5.84 18.82 -24.09
CA ILE A 317 -6.56 19.94 -23.46
C ILE A 317 -6.86 21.06 -24.46
N ILE A 318 -5.98 21.29 -25.45
CA ILE A 318 -6.27 22.19 -26.57
C ILE A 318 -7.42 21.63 -27.42
N GLY A 319 -7.39 20.35 -27.76
CA GLY A 319 -8.43 19.68 -28.53
C GLY A 319 -9.81 19.76 -27.85
N ASP A 320 -9.87 19.41 -26.57
CA ASP A 320 -11.07 19.48 -25.74
C ASP A 320 -11.60 20.92 -25.63
N SER A 321 -10.71 21.90 -25.50
CA SER A 321 -11.07 23.32 -25.48
C SER A 321 -11.65 23.81 -26.81
N VAL A 322 -11.16 23.32 -27.95
CA VAL A 322 -11.75 23.59 -29.26
C VAL A 322 -13.16 23.02 -29.36
N MET A 323 -13.36 21.78 -28.90
CA MET A 323 -14.68 21.14 -28.89
C MET A 323 -15.66 21.90 -27.98
N ALA A 324 -15.21 22.29 -26.79
CA ALA A 324 -15.98 23.07 -25.83
C ALA A 324 -16.36 24.46 -26.38
N ALA A 325 -15.41 25.19 -26.98
CA ALA A 325 -15.67 26.49 -27.59
C ALA A 325 -16.70 26.41 -28.73
N ASN A 326 -16.64 25.36 -29.56
CA ASN A 326 -17.60 25.16 -30.65
C ASN A 326 -19.02 24.84 -30.15
N SER A 327 -19.14 24.24 -28.96
CA SER A 327 -20.44 23.92 -28.34
C SER A 327 -21.14 25.13 -27.70
N SER A 328 -20.41 26.23 -27.48
CA SER A 328 -20.87 27.42 -26.74
C SER A 328 -20.88 28.68 -27.59
N VAL A 329 -22.06 29.29 -27.77
CA VAL A 329 -22.21 30.50 -28.60
C VAL A 329 -21.39 31.68 -28.03
N GLY A 330 -20.29 32.02 -28.71
CA GLY A 330 -19.45 33.18 -28.41
C GLY A 330 -18.25 32.92 -27.50
N ALA A 331 -17.94 31.65 -27.19
CA ALA A 331 -16.69 31.28 -26.53
C ALA A 331 -15.54 31.17 -27.56
N ASP A 332 -14.37 31.69 -27.22
CA ASP A 332 -13.12 31.38 -27.93
C ASP A 332 -12.35 30.27 -27.20
N VAL A 333 -11.37 29.67 -27.88
CA VAL A 333 -10.59 28.54 -27.36
C VAL A 333 -9.87 28.92 -26.06
N ASN A 334 -9.37 30.15 -25.95
CA ASN A 334 -8.67 30.62 -24.77
C ASN A 334 -9.58 30.69 -23.54
N THR A 335 -10.80 31.19 -23.70
CA THR A 335 -11.80 31.19 -22.63
C THR A 335 -12.21 29.77 -22.23
N ALA A 336 -12.27 28.85 -23.20
CA ALA A 336 -12.58 27.45 -22.94
C ALA A 336 -11.47 26.74 -22.16
N LEU A 337 -10.19 27.01 -22.46
CA LEU A 337 -9.03 26.44 -21.76
C LEU A 337 -9.11 26.64 -20.25
N ALA A 338 -9.44 27.85 -19.79
CA ALA A 338 -9.60 28.14 -18.36
C ALA A 338 -10.66 27.25 -17.67
N THR A 339 -11.72 26.86 -18.40
CA THR A 339 -12.80 26.01 -17.86
C THR A 339 -12.48 24.53 -17.98
N VAL A 340 -11.86 24.12 -19.09
CA VAL A 340 -11.49 22.72 -19.35
C VAL A 340 -10.36 22.31 -18.43
N GLY A 341 -9.37 23.17 -18.21
CA GLY A 341 -8.24 22.94 -17.31
C GLY A 341 -8.52 23.17 -15.84
N THR A 342 -9.74 22.92 -15.38
CA THR A 342 -10.08 22.84 -13.95
C THR A 342 -10.37 21.37 -13.64
N ASP A 343 -9.61 20.76 -12.73
CA ASP A 343 -9.67 19.33 -12.40
C ASP A 343 -9.59 18.43 -13.67
N TYR A 344 -8.72 18.80 -14.61
CA TYR A 344 -8.54 18.04 -15.86
C TYR A 344 -7.67 16.81 -15.62
N GLU A 345 -8.27 15.62 -15.72
CA GLU A 345 -7.57 14.35 -15.55
C GLU A 345 -6.70 14.02 -16.77
N GLY A 346 -5.40 14.32 -16.68
CA GLY A 346 -4.39 14.02 -17.70
C GLY A 346 -3.50 12.83 -17.37
N ALA A 347 -2.66 12.43 -18.32
CA ALA A 347 -1.65 11.40 -18.15
C ALA A 347 -0.52 11.82 -17.21
N SER A 348 -0.17 13.11 -17.17
CA SER A 348 0.82 13.67 -16.24
C SER A 348 0.24 14.05 -14.87
N GLY A 349 -1.08 13.85 -14.68
CA GLY A 349 -1.78 14.14 -13.43
C GLY A 349 -3.01 15.02 -13.63
N THR A 350 -3.61 15.44 -12.52
CA THR A 350 -4.79 16.31 -12.54
C THR A 350 -4.37 17.78 -12.64
N HIS A 351 -4.80 18.45 -13.71
CA HIS A 351 -4.45 19.84 -14.00
C HIS A 351 -5.54 20.81 -13.55
N THR A 352 -5.16 21.77 -12.70
CA THR A 352 -5.99 22.94 -12.39
C THR A 352 -5.18 24.21 -12.63
N PHE A 353 -5.54 24.96 -13.68
CA PHE A 353 -4.90 26.22 -14.00
C PHE A 353 -5.25 27.30 -12.97
N ASP A 354 -4.22 27.97 -12.46
CA ASP A 354 -4.36 29.13 -11.60
C ASP A 354 -4.65 30.42 -12.41
N GLU A 355 -4.64 31.58 -11.74
CA GLU A 355 -4.89 32.87 -12.39
C GLU A 355 -3.79 33.31 -13.37
N ASN A 356 -2.61 32.70 -13.30
CA ASN A 356 -1.48 32.94 -14.21
C ASN A 356 -1.41 31.90 -15.33
N GLY A 357 -2.29 30.89 -15.31
CA GLY A 357 -2.28 29.77 -16.26
C GLY A 357 -1.31 28.65 -15.89
N ASP A 358 -0.83 28.62 -14.64
CA ASP A 358 0.09 27.62 -14.13
C ASP A 358 -0.65 26.47 -13.44
N VAL A 359 0.02 25.31 -13.36
CA VAL A 359 -0.41 24.19 -12.50
C VAL A 359 0.54 24.03 -11.32
N LEU A 360 0.02 23.47 -10.23
CA LEU A 360 0.84 23.13 -9.06
C LEU A 360 1.74 21.92 -9.33
N GLY A 361 1.30 20.95 -10.14
CA GLY A 361 1.98 19.67 -10.34
C GLY A 361 1.77 18.70 -9.18
N SER A 362 2.43 17.54 -9.26
CA SER A 362 2.25 16.40 -8.33
C SER A 362 3.54 16.00 -7.62
N GLY A 363 4.42 16.97 -7.35
CA GLY A 363 5.76 16.72 -6.80
C GLY A 363 6.81 16.45 -7.87
N TYR A 364 7.95 15.91 -7.44
CA TYR A 364 9.10 15.57 -8.29
C TYR A 364 9.56 14.14 -8.03
N GLU A 365 9.82 13.39 -9.09
CA GLU A 365 10.65 12.20 -9.07
C GLU A 365 12.12 12.61 -8.93
N ILE A 366 12.87 11.82 -8.19
CA ILE A 366 14.31 11.95 -8.02
C ILE A 366 14.93 10.72 -8.68
N CYS A 367 15.71 10.96 -9.72
CA CYS A 367 16.22 9.93 -10.61
C CYS A 367 17.73 9.84 -10.55
N GLU A 368 18.27 8.66 -10.25
CA GLU A 368 19.70 8.35 -10.23
C GLU A 368 20.12 7.70 -11.56
N PHE A 369 21.28 8.11 -12.08
CA PHE A 369 21.88 7.58 -13.29
C PHE A 369 23.02 6.63 -12.94
N PHE A 370 22.95 5.38 -13.40
CA PHE A 370 24.00 4.38 -13.20
C PHE A 370 23.99 3.34 -14.32
N GLU A 371 25.15 2.89 -14.78
CA GLU A 371 25.29 1.77 -15.74
C GLU A 371 24.43 1.90 -17.03
N GLU A 372 24.25 3.12 -17.56
CA GLU A 372 23.36 3.43 -18.71
C GLU A 372 21.86 3.24 -18.42
N GLU A 373 21.47 3.19 -17.15
CA GLU A 373 20.09 3.16 -16.67
C GLU A 373 19.79 4.44 -15.86
N MET A 374 18.51 4.81 -15.82
CA MET A 374 17.99 5.91 -15.01
C MET A 374 16.87 5.35 -14.16
N ASP A 375 17.01 5.40 -12.84
CA ASP A 375 16.04 4.87 -11.90
C ASP A 375 15.47 5.99 -11.01
N CYS A 376 14.16 6.06 -10.90
CA CYS A 376 13.44 7.13 -10.21
C CYS A 376 12.75 6.59 -8.95
N GLU A 377 13.54 5.97 -8.08
CA GLU A 377 13.05 5.33 -6.86
C GLU A 377 12.81 6.29 -5.70
N TRP A 378 13.03 7.59 -5.88
CA TRP A 378 12.79 8.58 -4.85
C TRP A 378 11.81 9.62 -5.37
N ARG A 379 11.10 10.25 -4.44
CA ARG A 379 10.09 11.27 -4.73
C ARG A 379 10.14 12.38 -3.70
N TRP A 380 9.83 13.58 -4.16
CA TRP A 380 9.63 14.75 -3.34
C TRP A 380 8.19 15.26 -3.49
N ASP A 381 7.50 15.44 -2.37
CA ASP A 381 6.15 16.01 -2.32
C ASP A 381 6.12 17.27 -1.44
N MET A 382 5.40 18.29 -1.89
CA MET A 382 5.31 19.57 -1.18
C MET A 382 4.71 19.36 0.23
N GLY A 383 5.49 19.73 1.25
CA GLY A 383 5.08 19.62 2.66
C GLY A 383 5.33 18.25 3.30
N VAL A 384 5.75 17.26 2.50
CA VAL A 384 6.22 15.94 2.98
C VAL A 384 7.74 15.87 2.94
N GLY A 385 8.37 16.34 1.85
CA GLY A 385 9.80 16.20 1.61
C GLY A 385 10.12 14.97 0.78
N LEU A 386 11.36 14.47 0.90
CA LEU A 386 11.82 13.26 0.21
C LEU A 386 11.23 11.98 0.83
N SER A 387 10.90 11.03 -0.03
CA SER A 387 10.44 9.69 0.32
C SER A 387 10.92 8.69 -0.72
N TYR A 388 11.34 7.50 -0.28
CA TYR A 388 11.69 6.42 -1.18
C TYR A 388 10.42 5.73 -1.71
N THR A 389 10.37 5.56 -3.01
CA THR A 389 9.32 4.91 -3.80
C THR A 389 9.81 3.63 -4.49
N GLY A 390 11.07 3.23 -4.30
CA GLY A 390 11.62 1.98 -4.83
C GLY A 390 10.95 0.75 -4.23
N TYR A 391 10.98 -0.35 -4.99
CA TYR A 391 10.46 -1.63 -4.53
C TYR A 391 11.45 -2.21 -3.51
N VAL A 392 10.99 -2.40 -2.27
CA VAL A 392 11.75 -3.15 -1.27
C VAL A 392 11.99 -4.55 -1.81
N SER A 393 13.22 -4.88 -2.21
CA SER A 393 13.49 -6.17 -2.88
C SER A 393 13.60 -7.34 -1.90
N SER A 394 13.77 -7.06 -0.60
CA SER A 394 13.83 -8.11 0.42
C SER A 394 13.52 -7.60 1.83
N VAL A 395 12.94 -8.45 2.67
CA VAL A 395 12.75 -8.21 4.11
C VAL A 395 13.15 -9.44 4.94
N THR A 396 13.59 -9.22 6.18
CA THR A 396 13.98 -10.28 7.12
C THR A 396 13.04 -10.30 8.34
N ILE A 397 12.28 -11.38 8.50
CA ILE A 397 11.31 -11.57 9.58
C ILE A 397 11.85 -12.55 10.61
N GLY A 398 11.82 -12.16 11.89
CA GLY A 398 12.11 -13.05 13.01
C GLY A 398 10.86 -13.76 13.50
N LEU A 399 10.90 -15.07 13.79
CA LEU A 399 9.80 -15.80 14.43
C LEU A 399 10.23 -16.38 15.78
N LEU A 400 9.56 -15.98 16.85
CA LEU A 400 9.71 -16.53 18.20
C LEU A 400 8.81 -17.75 18.43
N SER A 401 9.18 -18.88 17.82
CA SER A 401 8.48 -20.17 17.93
C SER A 401 8.77 -20.85 19.29
N PRO A 402 7.80 -21.42 20.00
CA PRO A 402 8.03 -22.13 21.26
C PRO A 402 8.53 -23.56 21.00
N GLN A 403 9.72 -23.73 20.43
CA GLN A 403 10.28 -25.05 20.07
C GLN A 403 10.55 -25.94 21.29
N THR A 404 10.75 -25.31 22.46
CA THR A 404 10.79 -25.98 23.76
C THR A 404 9.75 -25.41 24.72
N GLY A 405 9.59 -26.07 25.87
CA GLY A 405 8.64 -25.67 26.90
C GLY A 405 7.28 -26.35 26.79
N PRO A 406 6.28 -25.90 27.57
CA PRO A 406 5.02 -26.60 27.78
C PRO A 406 4.09 -26.64 26.57
N ILE A 407 4.29 -25.77 25.58
CA ILE A 407 3.46 -25.70 24.37
C ILE A 407 4.23 -26.11 23.10
N ALA A 408 5.36 -26.81 23.25
CA ALA A 408 6.22 -27.21 22.13
C ALA A 408 5.55 -28.11 21.10
N VAL A 409 4.45 -28.76 21.46
CA VAL A 409 3.63 -29.55 20.52
C VAL A 409 3.05 -28.71 19.38
N TYR A 410 2.83 -27.40 19.59
CA TYR A 410 2.25 -26.50 18.58
C TYR A 410 3.30 -25.83 17.69
N SER A 411 4.59 -25.93 18.01
CA SER A 411 5.65 -25.16 17.34
C SER A 411 5.71 -25.42 15.83
N SER A 412 5.52 -26.68 15.41
CA SER A 412 5.52 -27.04 13.99
C SER A 412 4.36 -26.42 13.22
N GLY A 413 3.19 -26.28 13.86
CA GLY A 413 2.04 -25.62 13.25
C GLY A 413 2.29 -24.13 13.02
N PHE A 414 2.85 -23.45 14.03
CA PHE A 414 3.21 -22.04 13.93
C PHE A 414 4.28 -21.78 12.88
N GLU A 415 5.36 -22.57 12.87
CA GLU A 415 6.42 -22.45 11.86
C GLU A 415 5.92 -22.73 10.45
N THR A 416 5.01 -23.70 10.29
CA THR A 416 4.38 -23.99 8.99
C THR A 416 3.49 -22.84 8.55
N ALA A 417 2.68 -22.26 9.44
CA ALA A 417 1.82 -21.13 9.13
C ALA A 417 2.60 -19.87 8.73
N ALA A 418 3.67 -19.55 9.46
CA ALA A 418 4.58 -18.46 9.09
C ALA A 418 5.25 -18.71 7.73
N SER A 419 5.67 -19.96 7.47
CA SER A 419 6.27 -20.35 6.19
C SER A 419 5.28 -20.24 5.02
N VAL A 420 3.98 -20.48 5.26
CA VAL A 420 2.92 -20.27 4.25
C VAL A 420 2.75 -18.79 3.94
N ALA A 421 2.84 -17.91 4.95
CA ALA A 421 2.83 -16.47 4.71
C ALA A 421 4.04 -16.04 3.86
N VAL A 422 5.24 -16.47 4.23
CA VAL A 422 6.48 -16.21 3.46
C VAL A 422 6.36 -16.68 2.01
N ALA A 423 5.93 -17.93 1.80
CA ALA A 423 5.78 -18.49 0.46
C ALA A 423 4.74 -17.76 -0.40
N MET A 424 3.76 -17.08 0.21
CA MET A 424 2.80 -16.25 -0.52
C MET A 424 3.47 -15.00 -1.12
N PHE A 425 4.45 -14.43 -0.42
CA PHE A 425 5.20 -13.26 -0.88
C PHE A 425 6.35 -13.64 -1.82
N ASP A 426 7.00 -14.79 -1.63
CA ASP A 426 8.06 -15.30 -2.53
C ASP A 426 7.56 -15.59 -3.97
N GLU A 427 6.24 -15.65 -4.20
CA GLU A 427 5.66 -15.76 -5.54
C GLU A 427 5.65 -14.41 -6.30
N MET A 428 5.97 -13.30 -5.62
CA MET A 428 6.16 -11.99 -6.24
C MET A 428 7.54 -11.91 -6.88
N PRO A 429 7.65 -11.50 -8.16
CA PRO A 429 8.95 -11.28 -8.77
C PRO A 429 9.70 -10.17 -8.01
N ASP A 430 10.98 -10.40 -7.73
CA ASP A 430 11.92 -9.44 -7.15
C ASP A 430 11.59 -9.00 -5.70
N PHE A 431 10.83 -9.81 -4.94
CA PHE A 431 10.59 -9.64 -3.50
C PHE A 431 10.95 -10.92 -2.73
N ASP A 432 11.99 -10.88 -1.91
CA ASP A 432 12.45 -12.03 -1.11
C ASP A 432 12.14 -11.85 0.39
N VAL A 433 11.53 -12.85 1.03
CA VAL A 433 11.32 -12.83 2.50
C VAL A 433 12.21 -13.85 3.19
N GLU A 434 13.17 -13.40 4.00
CA GLU A 434 13.97 -14.28 4.87
C GLU A 434 13.27 -14.50 6.21
N LEU A 435 12.98 -15.76 6.58
CA LEU A 435 12.41 -16.11 7.89
C LEU A 435 13.47 -16.70 8.81
N VAL A 436 13.77 -16.02 9.91
CA VAL A 436 14.71 -16.46 10.95
C VAL A 436 13.94 -16.94 12.17
N VAL A 437 13.97 -18.23 12.47
CA VAL A 437 13.24 -18.81 13.61
C VAL A 437 14.15 -18.95 14.84
N ALA A 438 13.68 -18.51 16.00
CA ALA A 438 14.33 -18.69 17.29
C ALA A 438 13.39 -19.25 18.35
N ASP A 439 13.92 -20.11 19.23
CA ASP A 439 13.14 -20.76 20.29
C ASP A 439 12.80 -19.78 21.43
N SER A 440 11.52 -19.51 21.62
CA SER A 440 11.04 -18.70 22.76
C SER A 440 10.96 -19.48 24.07
N GLY A 441 10.95 -20.81 24.01
CA GLY A 441 10.81 -21.70 25.16
C GLY A 441 9.51 -21.55 25.95
N CYS A 442 8.56 -20.72 25.46
CA CYS A 442 7.42 -20.22 26.25
C CYS A 442 7.86 -19.63 27.62
N ASP A 443 9.08 -19.06 27.69
CA ASP A 443 9.69 -18.52 28.90
C ASP A 443 10.24 -17.10 28.65
N GLY A 444 10.02 -16.17 29.58
CA GLY A 444 10.43 -14.78 29.41
C GLY A 444 11.95 -14.58 29.27
N THR A 445 12.78 -15.40 29.93
CA THR A 445 14.24 -15.27 29.87
C THR A 445 14.79 -15.88 28.58
N VAL A 446 14.26 -17.04 28.19
CA VAL A 446 14.61 -17.69 26.92
C VAL A 446 14.20 -16.80 25.75
N ALA A 447 12.96 -16.30 25.75
CA ALA A 447 12.45 -15.41 24.71
C ALA A 447 13.22 -14.09 24.60
N ALA A 448 13.63 -13.48 25.72
CA ALA A 448 14.51 -12.30 25.70
C ALA A 448 15.85 -12.59 25.01
N THR A 449 16.44 -13.76 25.28
CA THR A 449 17.70 -14.18 24.66
C THR A 449 17.51 -14.48 23.17
N ALA A 450 16.40 -15.12 22.81
CA ALA A 450 16.03 -15.44 21.44
C ALA A 450 15.77 -14.16 20.63
N ALA A 451 15.03 -13.19 21.19
CA ALA A 451 14.80 -11.88 20.58
C ALA A 451 16.13 -11.16 20.30
N GLN A 452 17.07 -11.17 21.26
CA GLN A 452 18.41 -10.62 21.01
C GLN A 452 19.12 -11.33 19.86
N SER A 453 19.00 -12.66 19.75
CA SER A 453 19.63 -13.39 18.64
C SER A 453 19.01 -13.07 17.27
N LEU A 454 17.70 -12.77 17.23
CA LEU A 454 17.03 -12.32 16.02
C LEU A 454 17.49 -10.90 15.65
N ILE A 455 17.56 -9.98 16.62
CA ILE A 455 18.09 -8.62 16.43
C ILE A 455 19.54 -8.67 15.92
N ASP A 456 20.38 -9.52 16.51
CA ASP A 456 21.77 -9.71 16.08
C ASP A 456 21.87 -10.32 14.66
N ALA A 457 20.81 -11.00 14.20
CA ALA A 457 20.70 -11.52 12.84
C ALA A 457 20.17 -10.49 11.83
N GLY A 458 19.78 -9.29 12.27
CA GLY A 458 19.30 -8.21 11.40
C GLY A 458 17.85 -8.38 10.96
N VAL A 459 16.97 -8.91 11.82
CA VAL A 459 15.53 -8.94 11.51
C VAL A 459 14.91 -7.53 11.62
N ASP A 460 13.98 -7.24 10.72
CA ASP A 460 13.27 -5.95 10.66
C ASP A 460 12.09 -5.92 11.64
N VAL A 461 11.38 -7.04 11.75
CA VAL A 461 10.21 -7.23 12.62
C VAL A 461 10.24 -8.63 13.24
N ILE A 462 9.80 -8.75 14.49
CA ILE A 462 9.68 -10.04 15.19
C ILE A 462 8.20 -10.46 15.30
N VAL A 463 7.85 -11.60 14.74
CA VAL A 463 6.59 -12.31 14.95
C VAL A 463 6.68 -13.15 16.23
N GLY A 464 5.74 -12.93 17.16
CA GLY A 464 5.64 -13.65 18.41
C GLY A 464 5.86 -12.80 19.66
N ALA A 465 5.95 -13.40 20.84
CA ALA A 465 5.93 -14.85 21.08
C ALA A 465 4.50 -15.41 21.27
N ALA A 466 4.39 -16.73 21.32
CA ALA A 466 3.12 -17.41 21.58
C ALA A 466 2.63 -17.23 23.04
N CYS A 467 3.54 -17.26 24.01
CA CYS A 467 3.20 -17.19 25.43
C CYS A 467 3.33 -15.78 25.98
N SER A 468 2.34 -15.33 26.76
CA SER A 468 2.31 -13.96 27.30
C SER A 468 3.58 -13.56 28.06
N GLY A 469 4.13 -14.45 28.90
CA GLY A 469 5.38 -14.17 29.61
C GLY A 469 6.62 -14.15 28.70
N ALA A 470 6.62 -14.96 27.65
CA ALA A 470 7.66 -14.94 26.62
C ALA A 470 7.63 -13.62 25.84
N THR A 471 6.45 -13.14 25.47
CA THR A 471 6.24 -11.85 24.78
C THR A 471 6.71 -10.68 25.63
N LEU A 472 6.33 -10.64 26.91
CA LEU A 472 6.79 -9.61 27.86
C LEU A 472 8.32 -9.64 28.07
N GLY A 473 8.93 -10.82 28.05
CA GLY A 473 10.38 -10.97 28.11
C GLY A 473 11.09 -10.48 26.84
N ALA A 474 10.58 -10.86 25.67
CA ALA A 474 11.15 -10.48 24.38
C ALA A 474 11.02 -8.98 24.08
N ILE A 475 9.85 -8.37 24.33
CA ILE A 475 9.64 -6.93 24.07
C ILE A 475 10.54 -6.04 24.92
N ALA A 476 10.89 -6.47 26.12
CA ALA A 476 11.83 -5.74 26.98
C ALA A 476 13.23 -5.60 26.34
N VAL A 477 13.58 -6.45 25.37
CA VAL A 477 14.81 -6.39 24.58
C VAL A 477 14.56 -5.69 23.25
N ALA A 478 13.53 -6.10 22.50
CA ALA A 478 13.26 -5.60 21.15
C ALA A 478 13.00 -4.08 21.11
N LYS A 479 12.24 -3.55 22.09
CA LYS A 479 11.96 -2.11 22.17
C LYS A 479 13.20 -1.23 22.36
N GLU A 480 14.25 -1.75 23.01
CA GLU A 480 15.51 -1.02 23.23
C GLU A 480 16.38 -1.03 21.96
N ALA A 481 16.18 -2.00 21.08
CA ALA A 481 16.81 -2.11 19.78
C ALA A 481 16.03 -1.39 18.66
N GLY A 482 14.82 -0.89 18.94
CA GLY A 482 13.96 -0.27 17.94
C GLY A 482 13.25 -1.26 17.01
N VAL A 483 13.22 -2.55 17.36
CA VAL A 483 12.62 -3.62 16.53
C VAL A 483 11.19 -3.88 17.01
N PRO A 484 10.16 -3.68 16.17
CA PRO A 484 8.78 -3.95 16.53
C PRO A 484 8.44 -5.45 16.60
N MET A 485 7.39 -5.76 17.33
CA MET A 485 6.90 -7.12 17.60
C MET A 485 5.40 -7.26 17.33
N ILE A 486 5.00 -8.34 16.66
CA ILE A 486 3.58 -8.71 16.47
C ILE A 486 3.32 -10.10 17.03
N SER A 487 2.66 -10.19 18.17
CA SER A 487 2.29 -11.45 18.81
C SER A 487 1.08 -12.11 18.14
N TYR A 488 1.18 -13.42 17.89
CA TYR A 488 0.14 -14.22 17.27
C TYR A 488 -0.72 -15.05 18.24
N ALA A 489 -0.35 -15.18 19.52
CA ALA A 489 -1.11 -16.00 20.48
C ALA A 489 -1.10 -15.50 21.93
N SER A 490 -0.39 -14.40 22.25
CA SER A 490 -0.32 -13.92 23.63
C SER A 490 -1.53 -13.05 24.02
N THR A 491 -2.38 -13.58 24.90
CA THR A 491 -3.68 -12.98 25.24
C THR A 491 -3.71 -12.21 26.56
N SER A 492 -2.67 -12.27 27.40
CA SER A 492 -2.70 -11.66 28.74
C SER A 492 -2.98 -10.15 28.70
N PRO A 493 -3.83 -9.59 29.59
CA PRO A 493 -4.11 -8.15 29.61
C PRO A 493 -2.90 -7.33 30.11
N ALA A 494 -1.88 -7.99 30.66
CA ALA A 494 -0.62 -7.34 30.99
C ALA A 494 0.10 -6.78 29.76
N ILE A 495 -0.16 -7.34 28.57
CA ILE A 495 0.41 -6.89 27.29
C ILE A 495 -0.14 -5.51 26.91
N THR A 496 -1.45 -5.29 27.02
CA THR A 496 -2.11 -3.98 26.78
C THR A 496 -1.48 -2.82 27.55
N THR A 497 -0.88 -3.11 28.71
CA THR A 497 -0.30 -2.10 29.61
C THR A 497 1.21 -2.22 29.74
N ALA A 498 1.84 -3.05 28.90
CA ALA A 498 3.29 -3.17 28.86
C ALA A 498 3.90 -1.82 28.48
N ASP A 499 5.03 -1.50 29.11
CA ASP A 499 5.87 -0.41 28.64
C ASP A 499 6.70 -0.96 27.48
N ASP A 500 6.22 -0.78 26.25
CA ASP A 500 6.78 -1.30 25.00
C ASP A 500 7.32 -0.19 24.09
N ASN A 501 7.25 1.07 24.51
CA ASN A 501 7.55 2.25 23.68
C ASN A 501 6.81 2.26 22.32
N GLY A 502 5.62 1.67 22.21
CA GLY A 502 4.85 1.58 20.96
C GLY A 502 5.37 0.53 19.97
N HIS A 503 6.11 -0.48 20.44
CA HIS A 503 6.72 -1.52 19.60
C HIS A 503 5.99 -2.87 19.66
N LEU A 504 4.92 -3.04 20.43
CA LEU A 504 4.25 -4.34 20.57
C LEU A 504 2.80 -4.28 20.09
N PHE A 505 2.45 -5.25 19.25
CA PHE A 505 1.12 -5.45 18.70
C PHE A 505 0.70 -6.90 18.90
N ARG A 506 -0.60 -7.18 18.85
CA ARG A 506 -1.11 -8.56 18.78
C ARG A 506 -2.35 -8.69 17.93
N VAL A 507 -2.38 -9.74 17.11
CA VAL A 507 -3.54 -10.07 16.25
C VAL A 507 -4.59 -10.92 16.97
N VAL A 508 -4.36 -11.20 18.26
CA VAL A 508 -5.31 -11.92 19.13
C VAL A 508 -5.94 -10.97 20.14
N PRO A 509 -7.25 -11.13 20.43
CA PRO A 509 -7.93 -10.31 21.43
C PRO A 509 -7.43 -10.62 22.84
N SER A 510 -7.49 -9.59 23.69
CA SER A 510 -7.15 -9.64 25.11
C SER A 510 -8.06 -10.58 25.92
N ASP A 511 -7.47 -11.29 26.88
CA ASP A 511 -8.14 -12.16 27.86
C ASP A 511 -9.22 -11.44 28.70
N ASP A 512 -9.21 -10.11 28.78
CA ASP A 512 -10.28 -9.37 29.46
C ASP A 512 -11.64 -9.51 28.75
N LEU A 513 -11.63 -9.79 27.44
CA LEU A 513 -12.81 -10.14 26.66
C LEU A 513 -13.16 -11.63 26.86
N GLN A 514 -12.18 -12.53 26.80
CA GLN A 514 -12.40 -13.97 27.01
C GLN A 514 -12.97 -14.29 28.39
N ALA A 515 -12.49 -13.61 29.43
CA ALA A 515 -12.98 -13.72 30.78
C ALA A 515 -14.51 -13.49 30.87
N ARG A 516 -15.03 -12.55 30.09
CA ARG A 516 -16.47 -12.25 30.02
C ARG A 516 -17.22 -13.33 29.26
N ALA A 517 -16.68 -13.79 28.14
CA ALA A 517 -17.24 -14.91 27.38
C ALA A 517 -17.36 -16.18 28.25
N LEU A 518 -16.30 -16.51 29.00
CA LEU A 518 -16.31 -17.61 29.96
C LEU A 518 -17.34 -17.41 31.07
N ALA A 519 -17.40 -16.23 31.67
CA ALA A 519 -18.36 -15.94 32.73
C ALA A 519 -19.81 -16.09 32.26
N ASP A 520 -20.10 -15.63 31.04
CA ASP A 520 -21.42 -15.77 30.42
C ASP A 520 -21.74 -17.22 30.08
N ALA A 521 -20.76 -17.99 29.57
CA ALA A 521 -20.93 -19.42 29.30
C ALA A 521 -21.26 -20.22 30.58
N VAL A 522 -20.49 -20.02 31.65
CA VAL A 522 -20.73 -20.67 32.96
C VAL A 522 -22.15 -20.38 33.46
N LYS A 523 -22.57 -19.12 33.39
CA LYS A 523 -23.91 -18.69 33.82
C LYS A 523 -25.03 -19.24 32.94
N ALA A 524 -24.84 -19.25 31.62
CA ALA A 524 -25.83 -19.77 30.69
C ALA A 524 -26.06 -21.28 30.87
N SER A 525 -25.03 -22.01 31.28
CA SER A 525 -25.15 -23.41 31.72
C SER A 525 -25.80 -23.60 33.09
N GLY A 526 -26.18 -22.52 33.78
CA GLY A 526 -26.89 -22.59 35.07
C GLY A 526 -26.00 -22.91 36.26
N TYR A 527 -24.68 -22.80 36.13
CA TYR A 527 -23.74 -22.88 37.24
C TYR A 527 -23.54 -21.50 37.87
N THR A 528 -23.34 -21.47 39.19
CA THR A 528 -23.38 -20.23 39.98
C THR A 528 -22.19 -20.06 40.92
N SER A 529 -21.40 -21.11 41.12
CA SER A 529 -20.34 -21.17 42.12
C SER A 529 -19.11 -21.90 41.55
N PRO A 530 -18.51 -21.40 40.45
CA PRO A 530 -17.37 -22.04 39.79
C PRO A 530 -16.12 -21.97 40.68
N ALA A 531 -15.31 -23.02 40.67
CA ALA A 531 -13.88 -22.93 40.98
C ALA A 531 -13.12 -22.42 39.75
N VAL A 532 -11.98 -21.79 39.96
CA VAL A 532 -11.01 -21.49 38.90
C VAL A 532 -9.71 -22.22 39.23
N ILE A 533 -9.29 -23.12 38.35
CA ILE A 533 -7.97 -23.73 38.40
C ILE A 533 -7.12 -23.03 37.34
N TYR A 534 -5.99 -22.44 37.75
CA TYR A 534 -5.17 -21.64 36.86
C TYR A 534 -3.67 -21.88 37.04
N MET A 535 -2.93 -21.83 35.94
CA MET A 535 -1.47 -21.76 35.99
C MET A 535 -0.99 -20.46 36.62
N THR A 536 0.02 -20.54 37.47
CA THR A 536 0.65 -19.37 38.11
C THR A 536 1.73 -18.75 37.22
N ASN A 537 1.33 -18.33 36.01
CA ASN A 537 2.16 -17.57 35.06
C ASN A 537 1.39 -16.33 34.52
N ASP A 538 2.00 -15.56 33.62
CA ASP A 538 1.42 -14.29 33.11
C ASP A 538 0.11 -14.47 32.33
N TYR A 539 -0.08 -15.63 31.67
CA TYR A 539 -1.33 -15.99 31.01
C TYR A 539 -2.39 -16.41 32.05
N GLY A 540 -2.11 -17.47 32.81
CA GLY A 540 -3.08 -18.09 33.68
C GLY A 540 -3.54 -17.18 34.83
N SER A 541 -2.61 -16.45 35.45
CA SER A 541 -2.95 -15.53 36.54
C SER A 541 -3.75 -14.33 36.02
N GLY A 542 -3.39 -13.80 34.85
CA GLY A 542 -4.07 -12.68 34.22
C GLY A 542 -5.52 -13.01 33.91
N LEU A 543 -5.76 -14.08 33.16
CA LEU A 543 -7.12 -14.49 32.80
C LEU A 543 -7.95 -14.89 34.04
N ALA A 544 -7.35 -15.53 35.04
CA ALA A 544 -8.04 -15.93 36.26
C ALA A 544 -8.53 -14.72 37.08
N ASP A 545 -7.68 -13.69 37.23
CA ASP A 545 -8.04 -12.45 37.91
C ASP A 545 -9.17 -11.72 37.17
N PHE A 546 -9.10 -11.65 35.84
CA PHE A 546 -10.14 -11.04 35.03
C PHE A 546 -11.45 -11.82 35.05
N PHE A 547 -11.42 -13.15 35.00
CA PHE A 547 -12.61 -13.99 35.17
C PHE A 547 -13.27 -13.74 36.53
N ASN A 548 -12.49 -13.77 37.62
CA ASN A 548 -12.99 -13.51 38.96
C ASN A 548 -13.62 -12.11 39.10
N SER A 549 -13.10 -11.12 38.38
CA SER A 549 -13.70 -9.77 38.35
C SER A 549 -14.94 -9.66 37.46
N SER A 550 -15.02 -10.47 36.39
CA SER A 550 -16.09 -10.42 35.39
C SER A 550 -17.29 -11.30 35.75
N PHE A 551 -17.08 -12.34 36.57
CA PHE A 551 -18.13 -13.23 37.01
C PHE A 551 -19.08 -12.50 37.97
N ASP A 552 -20.27 -12.13 37.49
CA ASP A 552 -21.32 -11.54 38.33
C ASP A 552 -22.00 -12.65 39.19
N GLY A 553 -21.25 -13.05 40.22
CA GLY A 553 -21.48 -14.14 41.16
C GLY A 553 -20.33 -14.21 42.18
N GLU A 554 -20.24 -15.28 42.97
CA GLU A 554 -19.08 -15.53 43.83
C GLU A 554 -18.29 -16.71 43.28
N VAL A 555 -17.01 -16.49 42.95
CA VAL A 555 -16.10 -17.60 42.62
C VAL A 555 -15.86 -18.41 43.90
N CYS A 556 -16.14 -19.70 43.83
CA CYS A 556 -16.11 -20.63 44.95
C CYS A 556 -14.71 -20.83 45.52
N SER A 557 -13.73 -20.99 44.63
CA SER A 557 -12.34 -21.23 44.99
C SER A 557 -11.44 -20.83 43.84
N MET A 558 -10.31 -20.20 44.16
CA MET A 558 -9.23 -19.91 43.22
C MET A 558 -8.05 -20.81 43.59
N VAL A 559 -7.68 -21.73 42.71
CA VAL A 559 -6.61 -22.71 42.97
C VAL A 559 -5.52 -22.56 41.90
N GLY A 560 -4.43 -21.91 42.28
CA GLY A 560 -3.25 -21.76 41.43
C GLY A 560 -2.36 -23.00 41.49
N TYR A 561 -1.76 -23.38 40.37
CA TYR A 561 -0.72 -24.42 40.31
C TYR A 561 0.53 -23.94 39.55
N ASP A 562 1.68 -24.55 39.86
CA ASP A 562 2.97 -24.22 39.24
C ASP A 562 3.05 -24.82 37.83
N GLN A 563 3.59 -24.11 36.85
CA GLN A 563 3.71 -24.57 35.46
C GLN A 563 4.56 -25.85 35.31
N ASP A 564 5.46 -26.12 36.27
CA ASP A 564 6.26 -27.35 36.31
C ASP A 564 5.58 -28.47 37.13
N ALA A 565 4.34 -28.28 37.58
CA ALA A 565 3.63 -29.28 38.37
C ALA A 565 3.32 -30.53 37.54
N THR A 566 3.61 -31.70 38.11
CA THR A 566 3.32 -33.00 37.48
C THR A 566 2.29 -33.83 38.26
N ASP A 567 1.72 -33.27 39.32
CA ASP A 567 0.76 -33.93 40.21
C ASP A 567 -0.30 -32.90 40.63
N PHE A 568 -1.55 -33.19 40.29
CA PHE A 568 -2.70 -32.31 40.48
C PHE A 568 -3.67 -32.82 41.54
N ALA A 569 -3.35 -33.91 42.25
CA ALA A 569 -4.27 -34.53 43.21
C ALA A 569 -4.73 -33.54 44.29
N SER A 570 -3.80 -32.73 44.82
CA SER A 570 -4.13 -31.72 45.85
C SER A 570 -4.88 -30.50 45.29
N THR A 571 -4.65 -30.17 44.03
CA THR A 571 -5.36 -29.10 43.31
C THR A 571 -6.83 -29.48 43.18
N VAL A 572 -7.11 -30.69 42.69
CA VAL A 572 -8.46 -31.25 42.55
C VAL A 572 -9.14 -31.47 43.91
N GLU A 573 -8.42 -32.01 44.91
CA GLU A 573 -8.96 -32.23 46.26
C GLU A 573 -9.42 -30.92 46.90
N SER A 574 -8.71 -29.82 46.63
CA SER A 574 -9.07 -28.48 47.11
C SER A 574 -10.40 -28.00 46.53
N VAL A 575 -10.65 -28.24 45.24
CA VAL A 575 -11.93 -27.94 44.58
C VAL A 575 -13.05 -28.81 45.13
N ALA A 576 -12.82 -30.12 45.25
CA ALA A 576 -13.78 -31.06 45.79
C ALA A 576 -14.18 -30.71 47.25
N THR A 577 -13.21 -30.31 48.07
CA THR A 577 -13.43 -29.91 49.47
C THR A 577 -14.18 -28.59 49.59
N ALA A 578 -13.96 -27.66 48.66
CA ALA A 578 -14.66 -26.38 48.61
C ALA A 578 -16.15 -26.55 48.24
N GLY A 579 -16.51 -27.62 47.53
CA GLY A 579 -17.90 -27.93 47.17
C GLY A 579 -18.45 -27.05 46.04
N CYS A 580 -17.61 -26.71 45.08
CA CYS A 580 -17.95 -25.90 43.92
C CYS A 580 -18.87 -26.67 42.94
N ASP A 581 -19.71 -25.96 42.19
CA ASP A 581 -20.69 -26.59 41.26
C ASP A 581 -20.16 -26.75 39.82
N SER A 582 -19.08 -26.04 39.49
CA SER A 582 -18.33 -26.15 38.25
C SER A 582 -16.86 -25.77 38.45
N VAL A 583 -16.03 -25.98 37.42
CA VAL A 583 -14.64 -25.53 37.34
C VAL A 583 -14.41 -24.79 36.03
N VAL A 584 -13.64 -23.71 36.08
CA VAL A 584 -13.05 -23.02 34.93
C VAL A 584 -11.56 -23.31 34.92
N LEU A 585 -11.10 -23.95 33.87
CA LEU A 585 -9.73 -24.41 33.69
C LEU A 585 -8.96 -23.44 32.78
N ILE A 586 -7.97 -22.78 33.36
CA ILE A 586 -7.06 -21.87 32.65
C ILE A 586 -5.68 -22.53 32.65
N SER A 587 -5.44 -23.33 31.64
CA SER A 587 -4.37 -24.32 31.58
C SER A 587 -3.88 -24.49 30.15
N TYR A 588 -2.67 -25.02 29.98
CA TYR A 588 -2.26 -25.60 28.71
C TYR A 588 -2.73 -27.05 28.60
N ALA A 589 -2.77 -27.57 27.37
CA ALA A 589 -3.32 -28.88 27.04
C ALA A 589 -2.76 -30.01 27.93
N THR A 590 -1.44 -30.17 28.05
CA THR A 590 -0.90 -31.31 28.82
C THR A 590 -1.34 -31.29 30.29
N ASP A 591 -1.25 -30.14 30.95
CA ASP A 591 -1.65 -30.00 32.35
C ASP A 591 -3.17 -30.08 32.51
N GLY A 592 -3.91 -29.53 31.54
CA GLY A 592 -5.36 -29.51 31.55
C GLY A 592 -5.94 -30.91 31.45
N ALA A 593 -5.36 -31.75 30.59
CA ALA A 593 -5.71 -33.15 30.49
C ALA A 593 -5.44 -33.89 31.80
N ALA A 594 -4.26 -33.71 32.39
CA ALA A 594 -3.92 -34.35 33.66
C ALA A 594 -4.83 -33.90 34.82
N ILE A 595 -5.26 -32.64 34.84
CA ILE A 595 -6.22 -32.12 35.83
C ILE A 595 -7.59 -32.78 35.64
N LEU A 596 -8.09 -32.86 34.41
CA LEU A 596 -9.40 -33.47 34.11
C LEU A 596 -9.41 -34.99 34.38
N GLU A 597 -8.32 -35.70 34.09
CA GLU A 597 -8.16 -37.11 34.45
C GLU A 597 -8.08 -37.32 35.97
N GLU A 598 -7.43 -36.41 36.70
CA GLU A 598 -7.39 -36.45 38.16
C GLU A 598 -8.78 -36.15 38.76
N MET A 599 -9.55 -35.23 38.17
CA MET A 599 -10.96 -35.01 38.53
C MET A 599 -11.80 -36.27 38.36
N ALA A 600 -11.66 -36.96 37.22
CA ALA A 600 -12.33 -38.23 36.96
C ALA A 600 -11.90 -39.31 37.98
N THR A 601 -10.60 -39.39 38.29
CA THR A 601 -10.04 -40.31 39.28
C THR A 601 -10.62 -40.08 40.68
N GLN A 602 -10.82 -38.83 41.07
CA GLN A 602 -11.44 -38.46 42.34
C GLN A 602 -12.98 -38.49 42.31
N SER A 603 -13.58 -38.87 41.18
CA SER A 603 -15.05 -38.89 40.98
C SER A 603 -15.70 -37.53 41.22
N LEU A 604 -15.03 -36.45 40.84
CA LEU A 604 -15.55 -35.09 40.92
C LEU A 604 -16.40 -34.78 39.68
N ASP A 605 -17.72 -34.91 39.83
CA ASP A 605 -18.72 -34.70 38.78
C ASP A 605 -19.36 -33.30 38.92
N ILE A 606 -18.77 -32.32 38.24
CA ILE A 606 -19.17 -30.90 38.25
C ILE A 606 -19.07 -30.32 36.84
N GLY A 607 -19.69 -29.16 36.58
CA GLY A 607 -19.61 -28.52 35.26
C GLY A 607 -18.16 -28.20 34.86
N LEU A 608 -17.79 -28.50 33.62
CA LEU A 608 -16.44 -28.30 33.10
C LEU A 608 -16.40 -27.14 32.11
N PHE A 609 -15.55 -26.15 32.38
CA PHE A 609 -15.31 -25.00 31.51
C PHE A 609 -13.81 -24.79 31.29
N GLY A 610 -13.42 -24.29 30.13
CA GLY A 610 -12.01 -24.12 29.77
C GLY A 610 -11.74 -22.88 28.93
N ALA A 611 -10.56 -22.28 29.11
CA ALA A 611 -10.07 -21.20 28.24
C ALA A 611 -9.49 -21.75 26.91
N ASP A 612 -8.89 -20.86 26.12
CA ASP A 612 -8.32 -21.12 24.81
C ASP A 612 -7.21 -22.17 24.85
N GLY A 613 -6.41 -22.20 25.91
CA GLY A 613 -5.34 -23.19 26.09
C GLY A 613 -5.79 -24.66 26.18
N VAL A 614 -7.10 -24.92 26.26
CA VAL A 614 -7.72 -26.27 26.19
C VAL A 614 -8.82 -26.36 25.12
N ALA A 615 -8.95 -25.35 24.25
CA ALA A 615 -10.00 -25.25 23.22
C ALA A 615 -9.49 -25.67 21.82
N ASP A 616 -8.61 -26.66 21.77
CA ASP A 616 -7.98 -27.16 20.55
C ASP A 616 -8.55 -28.52 20.13
N SER A 617 -8.72 -28.77 18.84
CA SER A 617 -9.29 -30.03 18.35
C SER A 617 -8.40 -31.25 18.62
N ALA A 618 -7.09 -31.06 18.79
CA ALA A 618 -6.14 -32.09 19.18
C ALA A 618 -6.00 -32.22 20.71
N PHE A 619 -6.75 -31.48 21.51
CA PHE A 619 -6.67 -31.57 22.98
C PHE A 619 -6.93 -33.01 23.49
N GLY A 620 -7.79 -33.76 22.79
CA GLY A 620 -8.04 -35.18 23.06
C GLY A 620 -6.80 -36.08 23.02
N ASP A 621 -5.76 -35.72 22.27
CA ASP A 621 -4.52 -36.49 22.16
C ASP A 621 -3.68 -36.46 23.44
N ALA A 622 -3.94 -35.50 24.34
CA ALA A 622 -3.30 -35.40 25.65
C ALA A 622 -3.87 -36.37 26.70
N PHE A 623 -5.00 -37.03 26.42
CA PHE A 623 -5.71 -37.90 27.35
C PHE A 623 -5.32 -39.37 27.21
N SER A 624 -5.17 -40.05 28.35
CA SER A 624 -5.16 -41.51 28.43
C SER A 624 -6.57 -42.10 28.47
N ASP A 625 -7.54 -41.35 29.02
CA ASP A 625 -8.97 -41.64 28.96
C ASP A 625 -9.74 -40.41 28.44
N ILE A 626 -10.04 -40.42 27.13
CA ILE A 626 -10.69 -39.31 26.43
C ILE A 626 -12.10 -39.01 26.94
N THR A 627 -12.74 -39.95 27.66
CA THR A 627 -14.09 -39.72 28.21
C THR A 627 -14.11 -38.65 29.30
N ALA A 628 -12.95 -38.31 29.88
CA ALA A 628 -12.83 -37.20 30.83
C ALA A 628 -13.07 -35.81 30.21
N LEU A 629 -13.11 -35.71 28.87
CA LEU A 629 -13.45 -34.48 28.15
C LEU A 629 -14.95 -34.24 27.97
N ASP A 630 -15.78 -35.26 28.18
CA ASP A 630 -17.19 -35.20 27.81
C ASP A 630 -17.90 -34.03 28.52
N GLY A 631 -18.48 -33.14 27.71
CA GLY A 631 -19.21 -31.96 28.21
C GLY A 631 -18.33 -30.79 28.65
N LEU A 632 -17.01 -30.80 28.40
CA LEU A 632 -16.16 -29.62 28.58
C LEU A 632 -16.59 -28.52 27.61
N VAL A 633 -17.00 -27.37 28.16
CA VAL A 633 -17.31 -26.15 27.41
C VAL A 633 -16.08 -25.24 27.38
N ALA A 634 -15.46 -25.08 26.23
CA ALA A 634 -14.26 -24.24 26.09
C ALA A 634 -14.54 -22.99 25.24
N THR A 635 -13.84 -21.89 25.52
CA THR A 635 -13.88 -20.70 24.65
C THR A 635 -12.54 -20.50 23.95
N LYS A 636 -12.58 -20.04 22.69
CA LYS A 636 -11.40 -19.62 21.94
C LYS A 636 -11.69 -18.38 21.11
N PRO A 637 -10.68 -17.56 20.76
CA PRO A 637 -10.87 -16.46 19.82
C PRO A 637 -11.57 -16.95 18.55
N ARG A 638 -12.60 -16.22 18.14
CA ARG A 638 -13.39 -16.54 16.95
C ARG A 638 -12.67 -16.01 15.72
N SER A 639 -12.55 -16.84 14.69
CA SER A 639 -12.17 -16.36 13.36
C SER A 639 -13.30 -15.52 12.76
N GLY A 640 -12.96 -14.32 12.26
CA GLY A 640 -13.90 -13.32 11.77
C GLY A 640 -14.48 -13.59 10.38
N GLY A 641 -15.36 -12.69 9.94
CA GLY A 641 -15.81 -12.61 8.55
C GLY A 641 -14.86 -11.80 7.67
N GLY A 642 -13.54 -11.98 7.86
CA GLY A 642 -12.51 -11.36 7.00
C GLY A 642 -12.56 -11.91 5.58
N ASP A 643 -11.48 -11.72 4.82
CA ASP A 643 -11.42 -12.21 3.45
C ASP A 643 -11.56 -13.74 3.39
N ALA A 644 -12.74 -14.18 2.95
CA ALA A 644 -13.07 -15.60 2.78
C ALA A 644 -12.15 -16.28 1.75
N GLU A 645 -11.61 -15.52 0.79
CA GLU A 645 -10.63 -16.02 -0.16
C GLU A 645 -9.27 -16.22 0.52
N MET A 646 -8.80 -15.26 1.32
CA MET A 646 -7.56 -15.41 2.09
C MET A 646 -7.63 -16.57 3.10
N ALA A 647 -8.74 -16.70 3.82
CA ALA A 647 -8.95 -17.81 4.74
C ALA A 647 -8.94 -19.17 4.02
N ALA A 648 -9.58 -19.27 2.85
CA ALA A 648 -9.57 -20.49 2.03
C ALA A 648 -8.19 -20.78 1.43
N MET A 649 -7.47 -19.76 1.00
CA MET A 649 -6.12 -19.84 0.48
C MET A 649 -5.14 -20.33 1.54
N PHE A 650 -5.17 -19.71 2.73
CA PHE A 650 -4.38 -20.16 3.87
C PHE A 650 -4.69 -21.60 4.22
N ALA A 651 -5.97 -21.96 4.41
CA ALA A 651 -6.37 -23.34 4.74
C ALA A 651 -5.85 -24.37 3.73
N TYR A 652 -5.93 -24.04 2.43
CA TYR A 652 -5.41 -24.89 1.36
C TYR A 652 -3.87 -25.01 1.40
N ALA A 653 -3.17 -23.88 1.47
CA ALA A 653 -1.71 -23.85 1.46
C ALA A 653 -1.10 -24.49 2.71
N TYR A 654 -1.71 -24.24 3.87
CA TYR A 654 -1.33 -24.84 5.16
C TYR A 654 -1.51 -26.37 5.14
N ALA A 655 -2.65 -26.87 4.65
CA ALA A 655 -2.84 -28.31 4.48
C ALA A 655 -1.86 -28.91 3.47
N ALA A 656 -1.55 -28.20 2.38
CA ALA A 656 -0.57 -28.64 1.37
C ALA A 656 0.86 -28.70 1.94
N ALA A 657 1.19 -27.83 2.90
CA ALA A 657 2.46 -27.83 3.63
C ALA A 657 2.53 -28.92 4.73
N GLY A 658 1.44 -29.66 4.95
CA GLY A 658 1.35 -30.72 5.96
C GLY A 658 0.92 -30.24 7.34
N GLY A 659 0.33 -29.04 7.43
CA GLY A 659 -0.29 -28.53 8.64
C GLY A 659 -1.58 -29.28 9.00
N ASP A 660 -1.84 -29.43 10.30
CA ASP A 660 -3.03 -30.12 10.81
C ASP A 660 -4.27 -29.22 10.80
N GLU A 661 -5.38 -29.73 10.27
CA GLU A 661 -6.65 -29.00 10.21
C GLU A 661 -7.15 -28.67 11.63
N GLY A 662 -7.55 -27.41 11.84
CA GLY A 662 -8.16 -26.97 13.10
C GLY A 662 -7.20 -26.57 14.23
N GLY A 663 -5.88 -26.55 13.98
CA GLY A 663 -4.88 -26.14 14.97
C GLY A 663 -5.08 -24.70 15.45
N ILE A 664 -5.11 -24.51 16.79
CA ILE A 664 -5.27 -23.21 17.42
C ILE A 664 -4.13 -22.24 17.07
N TYR A 665 -4.43 -20.96 16.88
CA TYR A 665 -3.48 -19.87 16.57
C TYR A 665 -2.66 -20.01 15.27
N THR A 666 -2.97 -20.97 14.41
CA THR A 666 -2.23 -21.16 13.14
C THR A 666 -2.57 -20.07 12.12
N ALA A 667 -3.85 -19.72 11.96
CA ALA A 667 -4.28 -18.63 11.09
C ALA A 667 -3.79 -17.26 11.62
N GLU A 668 -3.77 -17.07 12.93
CA GLU A 668 -3.24 -15.89 13.60
C GLU A 668 -1.71 -15.78 13.43
N THR A 669 -1.00 -16.90 13.38
CA THR A 669 0.44 -16.90 13.07
C THR A 669 0.69 -16.47 11.63
N PHE A 670 -0.12 -16.94 10.68
CA PHE A 670 -0.08 -16.47 9.29
C PHE A 670 -0.35 -14.96 9.22
N ASP A 671 -1.42 -14.48 9.87
CA ASP A 671 -1.80 -13.07 9.85
C ASP A 671 -0.74 -12.16 10.48
N ALA A 672 -0.18 -12.55 11.63
CA ALA A 672 0.91 -11.81 12.26
C ALA A 672 2.15 -11.76 11.37
N THR A 673 2.43 -12.82 10.62
CA THR A 673 3.56 -12.86 9.68
C THR A 673 3.31 -11.96 8.47
N VAL A 674 2.10 -11.96 7.90
CA VAL A 674 1.70 -11.02 6.85
C VAL A 674 1.84 -9.57 7.33
N ALA A 675 1.31 -9.25 8.51
CA ALA A 675 1.42 -7.92 9.11
C ALA A 675 2.89 -7.52 9.36
N ALA A 676 3.73 -8.48 9.77
CA ALA A 676 5.15 -8.23 9.99
C ALA A 676 5.91 -7.97 8.68
N ILE A 677 5.59 -8.69 7.60
CA ILE A 677 6.15 -8.44 6.27
C ILE A 677 5.76 -7.04 5.79
N MET A 678 4.48 -6.65 5.92
CA MET A 678 4.03 -5.30 5.56
C MET A 678 4.76 -4.21 6.36
N LEU A 679 4.90 -4.40 7.67
CA LEU A 679 5.61 -3.47 8.54
C LEU A 679 7.11 -3.40 8.21
N ALA A 680 7.75 -4.54 7.95
CA ALA A 680 9.15 -4.62 7.54
C ALA A 680 9.37 -3.90 6.21
N SER A 681 8.50 -4.12 5.22
CA SER A 681 8.58 -3.41 3.94
C SER A 681 8.45 -1.90 4.13
N ALA A 682 7.52 -1.42 4.96
CA ALA A 682 7.42 0.01 5.24
C ALA A 682 8.71 0.58 5.85
N LEU A 683 9.33 -0.15 6.79
CA LEU A 683 10.59 0.25 7.42
C LEU A 683 11.76 0.27 6.43
N GLU A 684 11.87 -0.76 5.59
CA GLU A 684 12.92 -0.86 4.56
C GLU A 684 12.71 0.16 3.42
N SER A 685 11.49 0.65 3.20
CA SER A 685 11.24 1.84 2.37
C SER A 685 11.69 3.16 3.02
N GLY A 686 12.42 3.11 4.14
CA GLY A 686 12.94 4.30 4.84
C GLY A 686 11.91 5.03 5.70
N LEU A 687 10.69 4.50 5.88
CA LEU A 687 9.71 5.14 6.76
C LEU A 687 10.16 5.05 8.22
N PRO A 688 10.07 6.14 9.00
CA PRO A 688 10.36 6.06 10.42
C PRO A 688 9.32 5.19 11.12
N LEU A 689 9.74 4.42 12.13
CA LEU A 689 8.89 3.43 12.81
C LEU A 689 7.53 3.98 13.25
N ASN A 690 7.46 5.20 13.75
CA ASN A 690 6.18 5.80 14.19
C ASN A 690 5.19 6.01 13.04
N MET A 691 5.67 6.21 11.81
CA MET A 691 4.83 6.34 10.62
C MET A 691 4.41 4.96 10.11
N ALA A 692 5.35 4.01 10.02
CA ALA A 692 5.06 2.62 9.64
C ALA A 692 4.04 1.96 10.60
N VAL A 693 4.20 2.15 11.91
CA VAL A 693 3.22 1.75 12.93
C VAL A 693 1.92 2.53 12.80
N GLY A 694 1.99 3.83 12.53
CA GLY A 694 0.82 4.67 12.33
C GLY A 694 -0.09 4.15 11.21
N MET A 695 0.51 3.62 10.14
CA MET A 695 -0.21 3.00 9.02
C MET A 695 -0.84 1.67 9.42
N LEU A 696 -0.12 0.83 10.17
CA LEU A 696 -0.64 -0.43 10.72
C LEU A 696 -1.88 -0.21 11.59
N ILE A 697 -1.94 0.93 12.30
CA ILE A 697 -3.08 1.32 13.16
C ILE A 697 -4.21 1.97 12.35
N ALA A 698 -3.87 2.72 11.29
CA ALA A 698 -4.85 3.49 10.52
C ALA A 698 -5.79 2.59 9.69
N GLU A 699 -5.25 1.54 9.08
CA GLU A 699 -5.99 0.66 8.19
C GLU A 699 -6.10 -0.77 8.74
N PRO A 700 -7.29 -1.38 8.75
CA PRO A 700 -7.45 -2.78 9.16
C PRO A 700 -6.74 -3.74 8.21
N ILE A 701 -6.05 -4.73 8.76
CA ILE A 701 -5.40 -5.80 7.97
C ILE A 701 -6.38 -6.96 7.81
N GLU A 702 -6.71 -7.31 6.57
CA GLU A 702 -7.48 -8.51 6.28
C GLU A 702 -6.57 -9.74 6.35
N GLY A 703 -6.89 -10.65 7.26
CA GLY A 703 -6.17 -11.91 7.49
C GLY A 703 -7.04 -13.15 7.37
N ALA A 704 -6.40 -14.32 7.35
CA ALA A 704 -7.03 -15.63 7.38
C ALA A 704 -7.83 -15.90 8.66
N SER A 705 -7.43 -15.33 9.80
CA SER A 705 -8.20 -15.38 11.06
C SER A 705 -9.25 -14.26 11.18
N GLY A 706 -9.23 -13.28 10.28
CA GLY A 706 -10.19 -12.19 10.20
C GLY A 706 -9.52 -10.83 10.03
N THR A 707 -10.32 -9.78 10.16
CA THR A 707 -9.84 -8.39 10.07
C THR A 707 -9.21 -7.92 11.38
N HIS A 708 -8.01 -7.35 11.30
CA HIS A 708 -7.22 -6.86 12.43
C HIS A 708 -7.12 -5.34 12.39
N ALA A 709 -7.88 -4.66 13.24
CA ALA A 709 -7.75 -3.22 13.46
C ALA A 709 -7.08 -2.98 14.81
N PHE A 710 -5.83 -2.53 14.78
CA PHE A 710 -5.06 -2.24 16.00
C PHE A 710 -5.53 -0.94 16.63
N ASP A 711 -5.64 -0.93 17.95
CA ASP A 711 -5.83 0.30 18.72
C ASP A 711 -4.48 0.95 19.07
N ALA A 712 -4.54 2.08 19.78
CA ALA A 712 -3.34 2.83 20.17
C ALA A 712 -2.43 2.09 21.17
N ASN A 713 -2.89 0.97 21.77
CA ASN A 713 -2.10 0.09 22.62
C ASN A 713 -1.59 -1.14 21.87
N GLY A 714 -1.80 -1.22 20.56
CA GLY A 714 -1.43 -2.38 19.75
C GLY A 714 -2.36 -3.59 19.90
N ASP A 715 -3.55 -3.40 20.48
CA ASP A 715 -4.54 -4.47 20.68
C ASP A 715 -5.57 -4.51 19.56
N VAL A 716 -6.07 -5.71 19.24
CA VAL A 716 -7.25 -5.88 18.40
C VAL A 716 -8.50 -6.16 19.25
N ALA A 717 -9.65 -5.65 18.81
CA ALA A 717 -10.94 -5.97 19.43
C ALA A 717 -11.34 -7.44 19.24
N GLY A 718 -10.82 -8.08 18.18
CA GLY A 718 -11.18 -9.43 17.75
C GLY A 718 -12.63 -9.55 17.25
N ASN A 719 -12.99 -10.76 16.84
CA ASN A 719 -14.31 -11.06 16.27
C ASN A 719 -15.28 -11.74 17.26
N GLY A 720 -14.96 -11.64 18.56
CA GLY A 720 -15.63 -12.38 19.61
C GLY A 720 -14.95 -13.72 19.90
N TYR A 721 -15.68 -14.63 20.56
CA TYR A 721 -15.20 -15.94 20.96
C TYR A 721 -16.16 -17.02 20.48
N ASP A 722 -15.61 -18.12 19.98
CA ASP A 722 -16.36 -19.35 19.80
C ASP A 722 -16.52 -20.05 21.13
N VAL A 723 -17.70 -20.62 21.35
CA VAL A 723 -18.02 -21.46 22.50
C VAL A 723 -18.18 -22.87 21.98
N CYS A 724 -17.20 -23.69 22.35
CA CYS A 724 -17.04 -25.04 21.87
C CYS A 724 -17.37 -26.06 22.97
N ILE A 725 -17.86 -27.23 22.57
CA ILE A 725 -18.18 -28.32 23.48
C ILE A 725 -17.49 -29.59 23.00
N PHE A 726 -16.80 -30.26 23.91
CA PHE A 726 -16.24 -31.59 23.66
C PHE A 726 -17.28 -32.69 23.87
N ALA A 727 -17.35 -33.62 22.94
CA ALA A 727 -18.09 -34.87 23.09
C ALA A 727 -17.21 -35.97 23.70
N ALA A 728 -17.83 -37.03 24.20
CA ALA A 728 -17.16 -38.20 24.79
C ALA A 728 -16.14 -38.90 23.87
N ASP A 729 -16.22 -38.72 22.56
CA ASP A 729 -15.26 -39.26 21.58
C ASP A 729 -14.09 -38.30 21.27
N GLY A 730 -14.04 -37.15 21.95
CA GLY A 730 -13.02 -36.11 21.78
C GLY A 730 -13.34 -35.09 20.68
N ALA A 731 -14.45 -35.23 19.95
CA ALA A 731 -14.81 -34.26 18.93
C ALA A 731 -15.16 -32.89 19.54
N LEU A 732 -14.56 -31.82 19.00
CA LEU A 732 -14.80 -30.44 19.41
C LEU A 732 -15.82 -29.77 18.47
N ALA A 733 -17.00 -29.42 18.99
CA ALA A 733 -18.04 -28.71 18.24
C ALA A 733 -18.13 -27.24 18.66
N CYS A 734 -17.78 -26.30 17.78
CA CYS A 734 -17.79 -24.86 18.02
C CYS A 734 -18.99 -24.18 17.38
N GLU A 735 -20.20 -24.50 17.84
CA GLU A 735 -21.43 -23.95 17.27
C GLU A 735 -21.88 -22.66 17.97
N GLY A 736 -21.42 -22.42 19.20
CA GLY A 736 -21.81 -21.27 20.01
C GLY A 736 -20.91 -20.06 19.75
N THR A 737 -21.46 -18.86 19.91
CA THR A 737 -20.69 -17.61 19.74
C THR A 737 -20.96 -16.62 20.86
N TRP A 738 -19.93 -15.88 21.22
CA TRP A 738 -19.99 -14.72 22.10
C TRP A 738 -19.47 -13.50 21.35
N ILE A 739 -20.33 -12.53 21.08
CA ILE A 739 -20.00 -11.33 20.29
C ILE A 739 -20.52 -10.10 21.03
N SER A 740 -19.63 -9.13 21.30
CA SER A 740 -20.01 -7.84 21.91
C SER A 740 -20.85 -7.97 23.19
N GLY A 741 -20.54 -8.94 24.07
CA GLY A 741 -21.28 -9.16 25.31
C GLY A 741 -22.61 -9.91 25.17
N ALA A 742 -22.88 -10.49 24.00
CA ALA A 742 -24.03 -11.34 23.76
C ALA A 742 -23.59 -12.78 23.44
N LEU A 743 -24.04 -13.72 24.27
CA LEU A 743 -23.89 -15.16 24.04
C LEU A 743 -25.09 -15.71 23.26
N ASP A 744 -24.84 -16.50 22.22
CA ASP A 744 -25.88 -17.37 21.65
C ASP A 744 -26.12 -18.56 22.59
N ALA A 745 -27.13 -18.42 23.46
CA ALA A 745 -27.43 -19.34 24.54
C ALA A 745 -28.09 -20.67 24.09
N THR A 746 -28.26 -20.91 22.79
CA THR A 746 -28.95 -22.11 22.29
C THR A 746 -28.16 -23.41 22.50
N LEU A 747 -26.87 -23.33 22.84
CA LEU A 747 -25.95 -24.48 22.85
C LEU A 747 -25.32 -24.77 24.22
N VAL A 748 -25.51 -23.91 25.21
CA VAL A 748 -24.76 -23.95 26.49
C VAL A 748 -25.61 -24.53 27.64
N GLN A 749 -26.73 -25.23 27.34
CA GLN A 749 -27.66 -25.68 28.37
C GLN A 749 -27.14 -26.91 29.13
N LYS A 750 -27.32 -26.87 30.46
CA LYS A 750 -27.12 -28.01 31.36
C LYS A 750 -27.83 -29.26 30.79
N PRO A 751 -27.16 -30.41 30.68
CA PRO A 751 -27.86 -31.66 30.41
C PRO A 751 -28.98 -31.84 31.44
N GLU A 752 -30.23 -31.97 30.99
CA GLU A 752 -31.35 -32.30 31.87
C GLU A 752 -30.98 -33.57 32.65
N PRO A 753 -31.18 -33.61 33.99
CA PRO A 753 -30.88 -34.81 34.75
C PRO A 753 -31.70 -35.96 34.17
N VAL A 754 -31.01 -37.00 33.69
CA VAL A 754 -31.66 -38.19 33.11
C VAL A 754 -32.48 -38.85 34.21
N ASP A 755 -33.80 -38.64 34.17
CA ASP A 755 -34.75 -39.36 35.03
C ASP A 755 -34.76 -40.81 34.54
N HIS A 756 -34.24 -41.71 35.37
CA HIS A 756 -34.04 -43.13 35.05
C HIS A 756 -35.35 -43.95 35.09
N ASP A 757 -36.49 -43.33 34.76
CA ASP A 757 -37.80 -43.97 34.77
C ASP A 757 -38.59 -43.52 33.52
N ASP A 758 -38.41 -44.23 32.40
CA ASP A 758 -39.49 -44.76 31.55
C ASP A 758 -38.92 -45.30 30.22
N ASP A 759 -38.57 -46.59 30.27
CA ASP A 759 -38.43 -47.47 29.11
C ASP A 759 -39.83 -47.70 28.51
N ASP A 760 -40.14 -47.01 27.42
CA ASP A 760 -41.26 -47.37 26.54
C ASP A 760 -40.85 -47.08 25.08
N GLY A 761 -40.26 -48.10 24.46
CA GLY A 761 -39.74 -48.04 23.11
C GLY A 761 -40.77 -47.70 22.03
N HIS A 762 -40.34 -46.84 21.11
CA HIS A 762 -40.78 -46.84 19.71
C HIS A 762 -39.54 -46.71 18.82
N HIS A 763 -39.29 -47.76 18.05
CA HIS A 763 -38.41 -47.74 16.89
C HIS A 763 -39.17 -47.04 15.76
N ASP A 764 -38.67 -45.90 15.32
CA ASP A 764 -38.93 -45.40 13.97
C ASP A 764 -37.58 -45.40 13.24
N ASP A 765 -37.47 -46.36 12.31
CA ASP A 765 -36.40 -46.47 11.32
C ASP A 765 -36.65 -45.40 10.25
N ASP A 766 -35.81 -44.36 10.18
CA ASP A 766 -35.68 -43.54 8.97
C ASP A 766 -34.20 -43.55 8.53
N GLU A 767 -33.95 -44.33 7.47
CA GLU A 767 -32.71 -44.33 6.69
C GLU A 767 -32.48 -42.94 6.09
N VAL A 768 -31.42 -42.25 6.52
CA VAL A 768 -30.88 -41.11 5.78
C VAL A 768 -29.96 -41.64 4.69
N VAL A 769 -30.37 -41.39 3.45
CA VAL A 769 -29.66 -41.70 2.20
C VAL A 769 -28.37 -40.89 2.15
N VAL A 770 -27.24 -41.61 1.99
CA VAL A 770 -25.94 -41.05 1.65
C VAL A 770 -25.93 -40.79 0.15
N ASP A 771 -26.04 -39.52 -0.27
CA ASP A 771 -25.72 -39.12 -1.64
C ASP A 771 -24.24 -38.69 -1.69
N GLU A 772 -23.38 -39.62 -2.14
CA GLU A 772 -22.06 -39.33 -2.67
C GLU A 772 -22.21 -38.70 -4.07
N GLU A 773 -22.12 -37.38 -4.18
CA GLU A 773 -21.68 -36.71 -5.42
C GLU A 773 -20.46 -35.84 -5.14
N LYS A 774 -19.28 -36.42 -5.37
CA LYS A 774 -18.04 -35.69 -5.65
C LYS A 774 -18.20 -34.97 -6.98
N GLU A 775 -18.58 -33.70 -6.95
CA GLU A 775 -18.25 -32.79 -8.04
C GLU A 775 -16.83 -32.27 -7.84
N ALA A 776 -15.97 -32.58 -8.81
CA ALA A 776 -14.66 -31.99 -8.96
C ALA A 776 -14.84 -30.50 -9.34
N GLY A 777 -14.90 -29.63 -8.34
CA GLY A 777 -14.80 -28.18 -8.51
C GLY A 777 -13.41 -27.82 -9.01
N GLY A 778 -13.35 -27.10 -10.12
CA GLY A 778 -12.11 -26.63 -10.73
C GLY A 778 -11.33 -25.70 -9.82
N LEU A 779 -10.00 -25.77 -9.97
CA LEU A 779 -8.99 -24.90 -9.37
C LEU A 779 -9.39 -23.42 -9.45
N PRO A 780 -9.18 -22.59 -8.41
CA PRO A 780 -8.98 -21.16 -8.62
C PRO A 780 -7.65 -21.02 -9.38
N GLY A 781 -7.73 -20.69 -10.67
CA GLY A 781 -6.55 -20.29 -11.44
C GLY A 781 -6.17 -18.85 -11.12
N PHE A 782 -4.89 -18.49 -11.32
CA PHE A 782 -4.20 -17.20 -11.58
C PHE A 782 -4.81 -15.83 -11.13
N THR A 783 -6.10 -15.71 -10.92
CA THR A 783 -6.86 -14.55 -10.43
C THR A 783 -6.57 -14.21 -8.97
N SER A 784 -6.28 -15.19 -8.10
CA SER A 784 -6.03 -14.96 -6.67
C SER A 784 -4.66 -14.33 -6.37
N ILE A 785 -3.68 -14.49 -7.28
CA ILE A 785 -2.40 -13.77 -7.23
C ILE A 785 -2.61 -12.29 -7.61
N LEU A 786 -3.48 -12.03 -8.59
CA LEU A 786 -3.87 -10.67 -8.97
C LEU A 786 -4.61 -9.93 -7.84
N ALA A 787 -5.35 -10.64 -6.98
CA ALA A 787 -6.03 -10.05 -5.83
C ALA A 787 -5.02 -9.60 -4.75
N ILE A 788 -3.90 -10.30 -4.58
CA ILE A 788 -2.82 -9.94 -3.65
C ILE A 788 -1.97 -8.79 -4.21
N THR A 789 -1.65 -8.80 -5.51
CA THR A 789 -1.05 -7.63 -6.18
C THR A 789 -1.99 -6.42 -6.12
N ALA A 790 -3.31 -6.64 -6.19
CA ALA A 790 -4.31 -5.60 -5.99
C ALA A 790 -4.52 -5.22 -4.51
N MET A 791 -4.18 -6.06 -3.53
CA MET A 791 -4.19 -5.69 -2.10
C MET A 791 -2.92 -4.96 -1.70
N MET A 792 -1.74 -5.32 -2.22
CA MET A 792 -0.53 -4.50 -2.09
C MET A 792 -0.65 -3.21 -2.90
N GLY A 793 -1.23 -3.28 -4.11
CA GLY A 793 -1.62 -2.11 -4.88
C GLY A 793 -2.66 -1.26 -4.16
N ALA A 794 -3.69 -1.84 -3.55
CA ALA A 794 -4.72 -1.11 -2.80
C ALA A 794 -4.20 -0.59 -1.45
N ALA A 795 -3.29 -1.30 -0.78
CA ALA A 795 -2.58 -0.80 0.38
C ALA A 795 -1.68 0.38 -0.03
N MET A 796 -0.91 0.26 -1.12
CA MET A 796 -0.13 1.36 -1.71
C MET A 796 -0.98 2.52 -2.26
N ILE A 797 -2.22 2.27 -2.69
CA ILE A 797 -3.19 3.29 -3.14
C ILE A 797 -3.89 3.94 -1.95
N ALA A 798 -4.16 3.21 -0.86
CA ALA A 798 -4.62 3.75 0.41
C ALA A 798 -3.51 4.57 1.10
N MET A 799 -2.24 4.17 0.93
CA MET A 799 -1.03 4.91 1.32
C MET A 799 -0.87 6.26 0.61
N ARG A 800 -1.68 6.57 -0.42
CA ARG A 800 -1.65 7.85 -1.18
C ARG A 800 -2.85 8.77 -0.92
N ARG A 801 -3.84 8.38 -0.09
CA ARG A 801 -5.14 9.07 0.00
C ARG A 801 -5.48 9.76 1.33
N ASP A 802 -4.66 9.65 2.35
CA ASP A 802 -4.72 10.43 3.60
C ASP A 802 -3.34 10.99 3.95
#